data_AF-A0A5N6R820-F1
#
_entry.id   AF-A0A5N6R820-F1
#
_cell.length_a   1.000
_cell.length_b   1.000
_cell.length_c   1.000
_cell.angle_alpha   90.00
_cell.angle_beta   90.00
_cell.angle_gamma   90.00
#
_symmetry.space_group_name_H-M   'P 1'
#
loop_
_entity.id
_entity.type
_entity.pdbx_description
1 polymer ?
#
loop_
_entity_poly.entity_id
_entity_poly.type
_entity_poly.pdbx_seq_one_letter_code
_entity_poly.pdbx_strand_id
1 'polypeptide(L)'
;MAGSGAFAAIIEGDVYMYYSDGEWKKSSSGKTVPIINPTTRKTHFKVQACSQEEVNKVIDAAKTAQKSWAKTPLWKRAELLHKAAAILKEHKAPIAECLVKEIAKPAKDAVTEVIRSGDLVSYYAEEGVRILGEGKFLVSDSFPGNERTKYCFTSKIPLGVVLAIPPFNYPVNLAVSKIAPALIAGNSIVLKPPTQGAVAALHMVHCFHLAGFPKGLISCVTGKGSEIGDFLTMHPGVNCISFTGGDTGIAISKKAGMTPLQMELGGKDACIILEDADLDLVAANIIKGGFSYSGQRCTAVKVVLVMESVADSLVEKVKAKVAKLTVGPPEDDCDITPVVTESSANFIEGLVMDAKQKGATFCQEYKREGNLIWPLLLDNVRPDMRIAREEPFGPVLPVVRINSVEEGIHHCNASNFGLQIPLGVVLAIPPFNYPVNLAVSKIAPALIAGNSIVLKPPTQGAVAALHMVHCFHLAGFPKGLISCVTGKGSEIGDFLTMHPGVNCISFTGGDTGIAISKKAGMTPLQMELGGKDACIILEDADLDLVAANIIKGGFSYSGQRCTAVKVVLVMESVADSLVEKVKAKVAKLTVGPPEDDCDITPVVTESSANFIEGLVMDAKQKGATFCQEYKREGNLIWPLLLDNVRPDMRIAREEPFGPVLPVVRINSVEEGIHHCNASNFGLQGCVFTRDINKAILISDAMETGTVQINSAPARGPDHFPFQGLKDSGIGSQGITNSINMMTKVKSTVINLPSPSYTMG
;
A
#
# COMPACT_ATOMS: atom_id res chain seq x y z
N MET A 1 11.07 24.60 -27.87
CA MET A 1 10.63 23.27 -28.35
C MET A 1 10.97 22.26 -27.27
N ALA A 2 10.07 21.30 -27.01
CA ALA A 2 10.24 20.25 -26.00
C ALA A 2 11.65 19.63 -25.99
N GLY A 3 12.22 19.27 -27.14
CA GLY A 3 13.54 18.64 -27.26
C GLY A 3 14.76 19.56 -27.36
N SER A 4 14.71 20.81 -26.86
CA SER A 4 15.81 21.78 -27.02
C SER A 4 16.37 22.28 -25.69
N GLY A 5 17.60 22.83 -25.71
CA GLY A 5 18.25 23.37 -24.52
C GLY A 5 18.53 22.27 -23.48
N ALA A 6 18.10 22.48 -22.23
CA ALA A 6 18.30 21.54 -21.13
C ALA A 6 17.76 20.13 -21.45
N PHE A 7 16.70 20.02 -22.25
CA PHE A 7 16.06 18.73 -22.55
C PHE A 7 16.66 18.01 -23.77
N ALA A 8 17.67 18.55 -24.45
CA ALA A 8 18.27 17.88 -25.60
C ALA A 8 18.87 16.50 -25.24
N ALA A 9 19.34 16.34 -24.00
CA ALA A 9 19.98 15.11 -23.53
C ALA A 9 19.02 13.91 -23.37
N ILE A 10 17.70 14.14 -23.40
CA ILE A 10 16.71 13.08 -23.11
C ILE A 10 16.24 12.35 -24.39
N ILE A 11 16.72 12.78 -25.55
CA ILE A 11 16.28 12.33 -26.88
C ILE A 11 17.48 11.81 -27.67
N GLU A 12 17.30 10.70 -28.36
CA GLU A 12 18.23 10.20 -29.38
C GLU A 12 17.51 10.15 -30.73
N GLY A 13 17.93 11.00 -31.68
CA GLY A 13 17.21 11.18 -32.94
C GLY A 13 15.82 11.77 -32.70
N ASP A 14 14.77 10.99 -32.97
CA ASP A 14 13.36 11.34 -32.72
C ASP A 14 12.71 10.52 -31.59
N VAL A 15 13.51 9.77 -30.82
CA VAL A 15 13.03 8.85 -29.79
C VAL A 15 13.51 9.28 -28.40
N TYR A 16 12.57 9.41 -27.47
CA TYR A 16 12.85 9.68 -26.07
C TYR A 16 13.39 8.43 -25.36
N MET A 17 14.50 8.61 -24.66
CA MET A 17 15.19 7.58 -23.90
C MET A 17 14.53 7.35 -22.53
N TYR A 18 14.76 6.17 -21.94
CA TYR A 18 14.40 5.92 -20.55
C TYR A 18 15.49 6.43 -19.60
N TYR A 19 15.16 6.63 -18.33
CA TYR A 19 16.08 7.17 -17.32
C TYR A 19 16.42 6.12 -16.27
N SER A 20 17.70 5.89 -16.04
CA SER A 20 18.20 4.94 -15.05
C SER A 20 19.61 5.29 -14.62
N ASP A 21 19.93 5.07 -13.34
CA ASP A 21 21.29 5.24 -12.79
C ASP A 21 21.88 6.65 -13.03
N GLY A 22 21.02 7.67 -12.99
CA GLY A 22 21.43 9.05 -13.21
C GLY A 22 21.64 9.45 -14.67
N GLU A 23 21.30 8.58 -15.62
CA GLU A 23 21.62 8.74 -17.04
C GLU A 23 20.40 8.43 -17.94
N TRP A 24 20.35 9.09 -19.10
CA TRP A 24 19.42 8.73 -20.18
C TRP A 24 20.03 7.60 -21.00
N LYS A 25 19.33 6.46 -21.07
CA LYS A 25 19.86 5.23 -21.65
C LYS A 25 19.05 4.79 -22.86
N LYS A 26 19.74 4.20 -23.82
CA LYS A 26 19.12 3.56 -24.98
C LYS A 26 18.67 2.16 -24.61
N SER A 27 17.40 1.86 -24.87
CA SER A 27 16.86 0.53 -24.59
C SER A 27 17.46 -0.53 -25.51
N SER A 28 17.90 -1.64 -24.93
CA SER A 28 18.39 -2.80 -25.67
C SER A 28 17.29 -3.55 -26.43
N SER A 29 16.02 -3.24 -26.17
CA SER A 29 14.90 -3.86 -26.88
C SER A 29 14.82 -3.44 -28.36
N GLY A 30 15.35 -2.26 -28.70
CA GLY A 30 15.17 -1.63 -30.02
C GLY A 30 13.71 -1.25 -30.36
N LYS A 31 12.76 -1.49 -29.46
CA LYS A 31 11.33 -1.24 -29.67
C LYS A 31 10.96 0.18 -29.26
N THR A 32 9.99 0.75 -29.96
CA THR A 32 9.44 2.08 -29.66
C THR A 32 7.92 2.04 -29.55
N VAL A 33 7.36 2.97 -28.79
CA VAL A 33 5.92 3.19 -28.64
C VAL A 33 5.60 4.59 -29.19
N PRO A 34 4.72 4.70 -30.20
CA PRO A 34 4.29 5.99 -30.71
C PRO A 34 3.33 6.66 -29.72
N ILE A 35 3.50 7.96 -29.53
CA ILE A 35 2.58 8.82 -28.77
C ILE A 35 1.74 9.62 -29.76
N ILE A 36 0.44 9.39 -29.75
CA ILE A 36 -0.48 9.94 -30.76
C ILE A 36 -1.04 11.27 -30.27
N ASN A 37 -0.90 12.35 -31.02
CA ASN A 37 -1.49 13.63 -30.64
C ASN A 37 -3.03 13.55 -30.79
N PRO A 38 -3.83 13.80 -29.72
CA PRO A 38 -5.28 13.58 -29.78
C PRO A 38 -6.01 14.49 -30.77
N THR A 39 -5.48 15.70 -31.03
CA THR A 39 -6.05 16.66 -31.99
C THR A 39 -5.83 16.23 -33.43
N THR A 40 -4.59 15.85 -33.78
CA THR A 40 -4.21 15.51 -35.15
C THR A 40 -4.38 14.04 -35.49
N ARG A 41 -4.47 13.17 -34.48
CA ARG A 41 -4.51 11.70 -34.56
C ARG A 41 -3.28 11.08 -35.25
N LYS A 42 -2.17 11.81 -35.31
CA LYS A 42 -0.88 11.35 -35.85
C LYS A 42 0.13 11.16 -34.73
N THR A 43 1.10 10.29 -34.96
CA THR A 43 2.27 10.17 -34.07
C THR A 43 2.98 11.51 -33.97
N HIS A 44 3.17 11.98 -32.73
CA HIS A 44 3.86 13.24 -32.46
C HIS A 44 5.20 13.01 -31.74
N PHE A 45 5.24 12.06 -30.81
CA PHE A 45 6.48 11.62 -30.16
C PHE A 45 6.65 10.11 -30.24
N LYS A 46 7.85 9.62 -29.91
CA LYS A 46 8.14 8.20 -29.72
C LYS A 46 8.93 8.02 -28.44
N VAL A 47 8.57 7.03 -27.64
CA VAL A 47 9.34 6.62 -26.44
C VAL A 47 9.87 5.20 -26.65
N GLN A 48 10.94 4.83 -25.96
CA GLN A 48 11.43 3.44 -25.96
C GLN A 48 10.47 2.50 -25.20
N ALA A 49 10.51 1.21 -25.50
CA ALA A 49 9.87 0.17 -24.69
C ALA A 49 10.94 -0.66 -23.97
N CYS A 50 11.04 -0.53 -22.65
CA CYS A 50 12.05 -1.24 -21.86
C CYS A 50 11.84 -2.76 -21.87
N SER A 51 12.93 -3.53 -21.82
CA SER A 51 12.87 -5.00 -21.64
C SER A 51 12.72 -5.38 -20.16
N GLN A 52 12.43 -6.65 -19.90
CA GLN A 52 12.36 -7.18 -18.52
C GLN A 52 13.72 -7.09 -17.82
N GLU A 53 14.82 -7.37 -18.52
CA GLU A 53 16.19 -7.27 -17.98
C GLU A 53 16.54 -5.85 -17.56
N GLU A 54 16.07 -4.84 -18.32
CA GLU A 54 16.26 -3.43 -17.98
C GLU A 54 15.44 -3.05 -16.75
N VAL A 55 14.20 -3.55 -16.64
CA VAL A 55 13.36 -3.37 -15.44
C VAL A 55 14.06 -3.96 -14.20
N ASN A 56 14.62 -5.17 -14.30
CA ASN A 56 15.35 -5.80 -13.20
C ASN A 56 16.54 -4.94 -12.76
N LYS A 57 17.37 -4.49 -13.72
CA LYS A 57 18.54 -3.62 -13.44
C LYS A 57 18.13 -2.29 -12.81
N VAL A 58 17.03 -1.69 -13.27
CA VAL A 58 16.47 -0.45 -12.71
C VAL A 58 16.08 -0.66 -11.24
N ILE A 59 15.40 -1.76 -10.92
CA ILE A 59 14.95 -2.04 -9.55
C ILE A 59 16.14 -2.37 -8.64
N ASP A 60 17.15 -3.09 -9.12
CA ASP A 60 18.38 -3.37 -8.36
C ASP A 60 19.16 -2.08 -8.03
N ALA A 61 19.28 -1.18 -9.01
CA ALA A 61 19.88 0.14 -8.80
C ALA A 61 19.06 0.98 -7.79
N ALA A 62 17.73 0.97 -7.92
CA ALA A 62 16.83 1.67 -7.01
C ALA A 62 16.93 1.14 -5.57
N LYS A 63 17.02 -0.18 -5.39
CA LYS A 63 17.22 -0.82 -4.08
C LYS A 63 18.55 -0.41 -3.44
N THR A 64 19.60 -0.30 -4.25
CA THR A 64 20.93 0.09 -3.78
C THR A 64 20.97 1.58 -3.40
N ALA A 65 20.46 2.46 -4.26
CA ALA A 65 20.42 3.91 -4.01
C ALA A 65 19.54 4.27 -2.79
N GLN A 66 18.44 3.53 -2.59
CA GLN A 66 17.52 3.75 -1.47
C GLN A 66 18.22 3.64 -0.12
N LYS A 67 19.11 2.65 0.08
CA LYS A 67 19.82 2.46 1.35
C LYS A 67 20.66 3.68 1.74
N SER A 68 21.33 4.30 0.76
CA SER A 68 22.09 5.54 0.99
C SER A 68 21.18 6.75 1.19
N TRP A 69 20.05 6.80 0.47
CA TRP A 69 19.07 7.87 0.60
C TRP A 69 18.36 7.88 1.95
N ALA A 70 18.02 6.70 2.49
CA ALA A 70 17.46 6.55 3.83
C ALA A 70 18.40 7.09 4.93
N LYS A 71 19.71 7.11 4.68
CA LYS A 71 20.71 7.71 5.59
C LYS A 71 20.89 9.21 5.39
N THR A 72 20.37 9.77 4.29
CA THR A 72 20.44 11.21 4.05
C THR A 72 19.55 11.93 5.07
N PRO A 73 20.04 12.95 5.80
CA PRO A 73 19.24 13.69 6.78
C PRO A 73 17.95 14.27 6.17
N LEU A 74 16.84 14.24 6.91
CA LEU A 74 15.52 14.66 6.41
C LEU A 74 15.53 16.06 5.79
N TRP A 75 16.18 17.04 6.42
CA TRP A 75 16.28 18.40 5.91
C TRP A 75 17.07 18.50 4.58
N LYS A 76 18.07 17.62 4.36
CA LYS A 76 18.79 17.53 3.08
C LYS A 76 17.93 16.94 1.98
N ARG A 77 17.04 16.00 2.32
CA ARG A 77 16.04 15.50 1.37
C ARG A 77 15.08 16.61 0.95
N ALA A 78 14.61 17.41 1.92
CA ALA A 78 13.74 18.56 1.67
C ALA A 78 14.42 19.63 0.82
N GLU A 79 15.70 19.95 1.07
CA GLU A 79 16.48 20.90 0.27
C GLU A 79 16.52 20.51 -1.23
N LEU A 80 16.75 19.23 -1.54
CA LEU A 80 16.75 18.73 -2.92
C LEU A 80 15.35 18.77 -3.56
N LEU A 81 14.29 18.49 -2.79
CA LEU A 81 12.91 18.60 -3.29
C LEU A 81 12.53 20.06 -3.60
N HIS A 82 12.89 21.02 -2.75
CA HIS A 82 12.69 22.45 -3.04
C HIS A 82 13.46 22.88 -4.29
N LYS A 83 14.69 22.38 -4.49
CA LYS A 83 15.46 22.63 -5.71
C LYS A 83 14.76 22.07 -6.95
N ALA A 84 14.25 20.83 -6.89
CA ALA A 84 13.48 20.26 -8.00
C ALA A 84 12.19 21.03 -8.29
N ALA A 85 11.49 21.50 -7.25
CA ALA A 85 10.31 22.34 -7.40
C ALA A 85 10.62 23.65 -8.13
N ALA A 86 11.74 24.31 -7.81
CA ALA A 86 12.18 25.51 -8.50
C ALA A 86 12.49 25.24 -9.98
N ILE A 87 13.23 24.18 -10.28
CA ILE A 87 13.59 23.78 -11.65
C ILE A 87 12.34 23.42 -12.48
N LEU A 88 11.36 22.73 -11.89
CA LEU A 88 10.08 22.45 -12.55
C LEU A 88 9.34 23.72 -12.94
N LYS A 89 9.29 24.72 -12.04
CA LYS A 89 8.63 26.01 -12.28
C LYS A 89 9.37 26.85 -13.32
N GLU A 90 10.69 26.76 -13.35
CA GLU A 90 11.55 27.39 -14.35
C GLU A 90 11.27 26.81 -15.74
N HIS A 91 11.27 25.48 -15.87
CA HIS A 91 11.05 24.76 -17.13
C HIS A 91 9.58 24.39 -17.41
N LYS A 92 8.62 25.16 -16.88
CA LYS A 92 7.19 24.92 -17.10
C LYS A 92 6.75 24.88 -18.56
N ALA A 93 7.37 25.72 -19.42
CA ALA A 93 6.96 25.87 -20.81
C ALA A 93 7.18 24.60 -21.67
N PRO A 94 8.37 23.99 -21.75
CA PRO A 94 8.57 22.76 -22.53
C PRO A 94 7.73 21.59 -22.01
N ILE A 95 7.52 21.47 -20.69
CA ILE A 95 6.66 20.43 -20.11
C ILE A 95 5.19 20.67 -20.52
N ALA A 96 4.72 21.92 -20.46
CA ALA A 96 3.37 22.29 -20.88
C ALA A 96 3.14 22.02 -22.37
N GLU A 97 4.13 22.28 -23.23
CA GLU A 97 4.09 21.94 -24.66
C GLU A 97 3.84 20.44 -24.86
N CYS A 98 4.53 19.57 -24.10
CA CYS A 98 4.28 18.13 -24.13
C CYS A 98 2.84 17.80 -23.70
N LEU A 99 2.32 18.40 -22.63
CA LEU A 99 0.94 18.15 -22.17
C LEU A 99 -0.11 18.54 -23.23
N VAL A 100 0.07 19.68 -23.89
CA VAL A 100 -0.81 20.11 -24.99
C VAL A 100 -0.81 19.07 -26.11
N LYS A 101 0.38 18.59 -26.51
CA LYS A 101 0.52 17.69 -27.66
C LYS A 101 0.19 16.23 -27.36
N GLU A 102 0.43 15.76 -26.14
CA GLU A 102 0.17 14.38 -25.73
C GLU A 102 -1.27 14.19 -25.25
N ILE A 103 -1.80 15.09 -24.44
CA ILE A 103 -3.07 14.82 -23.74
C ILE A 103 -4.15 15.86 -24.05
N ALA A 104 -3.91 16.71 -25.04
CA ALA A 104 -4.81 17.78 -25.47
C ALA A 104 -5.27 18.68 -24.31
N LYS A 105 -4.40 18.93 -23.33
CA LYS A 105 -4.68 19.86 -22.24
C LYS A 105 -4.61 21.30 -22.75
N PRO A 106 -5.58 22.17 -22.45
CA PRO A 106 -5.49 23.60 -22.76
C PRO A 106 -4.14 24.19 -22.31
N ALA A 107 -3.53 25.04 -23.12
CA ALA A 107 -2.16 25.52 -22.90
C ALA A 107 -1.96 26.20 -21.53
N LYS A 108 -2.91 27.03 -21.09
CA LYS A 108 -2.91 27.65 -19.76
C LYS A 108 -3.01 26.64 -18.62
N ASP A 109 -3.86 25.64 -18.78
CA ASP A 109 -4.03 24.57 -17.78
C ASP A 109 -2.79 23.68 -17.70
N ALA A 110 -2.13 23.42 -18.84
CA ALA A 110 -0.87 22.70 -18.91
C ALA A 110 0.24 23.43 -18.14
N VAL A 111 0.37 24.75 -18.31
CA VAL A 111 1.31 25.57 -17.52
C VAL A 111 0.96 25.53 -16.03
N THR A 112 -0.33 25.70 -15.71
CA THR A 112 -0.82 25.69 -14.33
C THR A 112 -0.55 24.35 -13.64
N GLU A 113 -0.71 23.23 -14.35
CA GLU A 113 -0.37 21.90 -13.83
C GLU A 113 1.10 21.84 -13.39
N VAL A 114 2.03 22.31 -14.21
CA VAL A 114 3.46 22.22 -13.91
C VAL A 114 3.84 23.11 -12.73
N ILE A 115 3.31 24.34 -12.67
CA ILE A 115 3.56 25.26 -11.54
C ILE A 115 3.04 24.64 -10.24
N ARG A 116 1.78 24.18 -10.23
CA ARG A 116 1.16 23.55 -9.05
C ARG A 116 1.87 22.26 -8.64
N SER A 117 2.50 21.56 -9.59
CA SER A 117 3.32 20.39 -9.30
C SER A 117 4.58 20.78 -8.52
N GLY A 118 5.25 21.88 -8.87
CA GLY A 118 6.34 22.43 -8.07
C GLY A 118 5.90 22.91 -6.67
N ASP A 119 4.73 23.54 -6.56
CA ASP A 119 4.16 23.90 -5.25
C ASP A 119 3.92 22.67 -4.37
N LEU A 120 3.32 21.63 -4.95
CA LEU A 120 3.05 20.37 -4.27
C LEU A 120 4.33 19.67 -3.79
N VAL A 121 5.38 19.64 -4.62
CA VAL A 121 6.70 19.10 -4.24
C VAL A 121 7.27 19.86 -3.04
N SER A 122 7.17 21.19 -3.03
CA SER A 122 7.66 22.02 -1.91
C SER A 122 6.86 21.74 -0.64
N TYR A 123 5.54 21.64 -0.76
CA TYR A 123 4.67 21.35 0.38
C TYR A 123 4.97 19.97 0.99
N TYR A 124 5.19 18.94 0.17
CA TYR A 124 5.62 17.63 0.65
C TYR A 124 6.98 17.65 1.34
N ALA A 125 7.92 18.49 0.87
CA ALA A 125 9.22 18.65 1.51
C ALA A 125 9.06 19.20 2.94
N GLU A 126 8.24 20.24 3.11
CA GLU A 126 7.98 20.86 4.40
C GLU A 126 7.21 19.94 5.34
N GLU A 127 6.10 19.37 4.87
CA GLU A 127 5.25 18.52 5.68
C GLU A 127 5.96 17.20 6.03
N GLY A 128 6.74 16.67 5.09
CA GLY A 128 7.55 15.48 5.30
C GLY A 128 8.58 15.67 6.41
N VAL A 129 9.20 16.84 6.53
CA VAL A 129 10.10 17.15 7.66
C VAL A 129 9.35 17.11 8.99
N ARG A 130 8.13 17.67 9.06
CA ARG A 130 7.31 17.67 10.28
C ARG A 130 6.91 16.25 10.69
N ILE A 131 6.24 15.52 9.79
CA ILE A 131 5.62 14.24 10.14
C ILE A 131 6.61 13.06 10.26
N LEU A 132 7.82 13.19 9.71
CA LEU A 132 8.89 12.18 9.82
C LEU A 132 9.93 12.54 10.88
N GLY A 133 10.03 13.82 11.26
CA GLY A 133 10.81 14.25 12.42
C GLY A 133 10.15 13.87 13.75
N GLU A 134 8.85 13.57 13.72
CA GLU A 134 8.09 13.10 14.88
C GLU A 134 8.23 11.58 15.10
N GLY A 135 8.45 11.18 16.35
CA GLY A 135 8.38 9.80 16.83
C GLY A 135 7.48 9.70 18.05
N LYS A 136 7.03 8.49 18.40
CA LYS A 136 6.27 8.26 19.65
C LYS A 136 7.15 7.61 20.70
N PHE A 137 6.96 8.03 21.94
CA PHE A 137 7.53 7.42 23.13
C PHE A 137 6.39 6.86 23.98
N LEU A 138 6.41 5.55 24.21
CA LEU A 138 5.40 4.82 24.98
C LEU A 138 6.05 4.13 26.18
N VAL A 139 5.31 4.07 27.28
CA VAL A 139 5.71 3.39 28.52
C VAL A 139 4.76 2.24 28.82
N SER A 140 5.27 1.15 29.41
CA SER A 140 4.47 -0.06 29.62
C SER A 140 3.40 0.05 30.71
N ASP A 141 3.61 0.89 31.73
CA ASP A 141 2.72 1.07 32.88
C ASP A 141 1.41 1.80 32.56
N SER A 142 1.25 2.30 31.33
CA SER A 142 -0.03 2.82 30.85
C SER A 142 -1.00 1.72 30.37
N PHE A 143 -0.63 0.44 30.50
CA PHE A 143 -1.50 -0.70 30.19
C PHE A 143 -1.65 -1.62 31.40
N PRO A 144 -2.87 -2.07 31.76
CA PRO A 144 -3.11 -2.88 32.96
C PRO A 144 -2.20 -4.11 33.07
N GLY A 145 -1.74 -4.40 34.28
CA GLY A 145 -0.89 -5.57 34.58
C GLY A 145 0.59 -5.41 34.22
N ASN A 146 1.04 -4.21 33.86
CA ASN A 146 2.43 -3.93 33.55
C ASN A 146 3.04 -2.90 34.51
N GLU A 147 4.28 -3.14 34.91
CA GLU A 147 5.12 -2.14 35.59
C GLU A 147 5.84 -1.26 34.56
N ARG A 148 6.46 -0.16 35.02
CA ARG A 148 7.19 0.79 34.17
C ARG A 148 8.61 0.31 33.81
N THR A 149 8.71 -0.88 33.26
CA THR A 149 10.00 -1.54 32.95
C THR A 149 10.32 -1.56 31.46
N LYS A 150 9.41 -1.12 30.58
CA LYS A 150 9.63 -1.10 29.13
C LYS A 150 9.34 0.28 28.55
N TYR A 151 10.25 0.72 27.70
CA TYR A 151 10.15 1.93 26.89
C TYR A 151 10.09 1.52 25.41
N CYS A 152 9.13 2.06 24.68
CA CYS A 152 8.97 1.81 23.26
C CYS A 152 9.11 3.13 22.49
N PHE A 153 10.12 3.17 21.62
CA PHE A 153 10.34 4.25 20.67
C PHE A 153 9.82 3.79 19.32
N THR A 154 8.94 4.57 18.69
CA THR A 154 8.47 4.27 17.33
C THR A 154 8.68 5.46 16.42
N SER A 155 9.16 5.18 15.22
CA SER A 155 9.39 6.13 14.14
C SER A 155 8.91 5.53 12.83
N LYS A 156 8.70 6.37 11.81
CA LYS A 156 8.38 5.90 10.46
C LYS A 156 9.68 5.63 9.70
N ILE A 157 9.83 4.41 9.20
CA ILE A 157 10.95 4.00 8.34
C ILE A 157 10.52 3.94 6.87
N PRO A 158 11.44 4.10 5.90
CA PRO A 158 11.13 3.93 4.49
C PRO A 158 10.68 2.49 4.19
N LEU A 159 9.80 2.34 3.19
CA LEU A 159 9.36 1.03 2.69
C LEU A 159 10.41 0.35 1.80
N GLY A 160 11.17 1.15 1.03
CA GLY A 160 12.17 0.66 0.07
C GLY A 160 11.95 1.24 -1.32
N VAL A 161 11.78 0.38 -2.33
CA VAL A 161 11.51 0.78 -3.72
C VAL A 161 10.01 0.99 -3.91
N VAL A 162 9.60 2.19 -4.31
CA VAL A 162 8.21 2.53 -4.65
C VAL A 162 8.03 2.55 -6.16
N LEU A 163 7.09 1.74 -6.66
CA LEU A 163 6.63 1.79 -8.05
C LEU A 163 5.51 2.82 -8.16
N ALA A 164 5.77 3.91 -8.89
CA ALA A 164 4.81 4.98 -9.14
C ALA A 164 4.19 4.85 -10.53
N ILE A 165 2.87 4.77 -10.62
CA ILE A 165 2.11 4.66 -11.87
C ILE A 165 1.00 5.73 -11.88
N PRO A 166 1.25 6.92 -12.45
CA PRO A 166 0.24 7.98 -12.60
C PRO A 166 -0.68 7.72 -13.81
N PRO A 167 -1.83 8.41 -13.91
CA PRO A 167 -2.75 8.33 -15.04
C PRO A 167 -2.38 9.35 -16.13
N PHE A 168 -3.03 9.26 -17.29
CA PHE A 168 -2.77 10.13 -18.44
C PHE A 168 -3.23 11.58 -18.28
N ASN A 169 -4.25 11.84 -17.47
CA ASN A 169 -4.94 13.15 -17.47
C ASN A 169 -4.16 14.25 -16.72
N TYR A 170 -3.30 13.87 -15.77
CA TYR A 170 -2.37 14.78 -15.09
C TYR A 170 -1.02 14.06 -14.90
N PRO A 171 -0.29 13.78 -16.00
CA PRO A 171 0.85 12.88 -15.98
C PRO A 171 2.07 13.49 -15.28
N VAL A 172 2.06 14.80 -15.01
CA VAL A 172 3.09 15.48 -14.20
C VAL A 172 2.60 15.62 -12.77
N ASN A 173 1.41 16.20 -12.55
CA ASN A 173 0.94 16.48 -11.19
C ASN A 173 0.70 15.23 -10.35
N LEU A 174 0.06 14.21 -10.95
CA LEU A 174 -0.19 12.94 -10.26
C LEU A 174 1.04 12.02 -10.24
N ALA A 175 2.08 12.34 -11.02
CA ALA A 175 3.38 11.71 -10.84
C ALA A 175 4.10 12.30 -9.61
N VAL A 176 4.18 13.63 -9.50
CA VAL A 176 4.85 14.26 -8.34
C VAL A 176 4.13 13.98 -7.02
N SER A 177 2.81 13.81 -7.02
CA SER A 177 2.05 13.41 -5.82
C SER A 177 2.40 12.01 -5.31
N LYS A 178 3.13 11.21 -6.11
CA LYS A 178 3.69 9.91 -5.72
C LYS A 178 5.18 10.00 -5.45
N ILE A 179 5.91 10.74 -6.30
CA ILE A 179 7.36 10.88 -6.23
C ILE A 179 7.79 11.65 -4.97
N ALA A 180 7.21 12.83 -4.73
CA ALA A 180 7.62 13.70 -3.64
C ALA A 180 7.44 13.06 -2.25
N PRO A 181 6.27 12.49 -1.87
CA PRO A 181 6.12 11.85 -0.57
C PRO A 181 7.00 10.62 -0.41
N ALA A 182 7.24 9.85 -1.49
CA ALA A 182 8.12 8.69 -1.43
C ALA A 182 9.59 9.10 -1.17
N LEU A 183 10.09 10.12 -1.89
CA LEU A 183 11.45 10.62 -1.73
C LEU A 183 11.69 11.23 -0.35
N ILE A 184 10.80 12.09 0.17
CA ILE A 184 10.99 12.68 1.50
C ILE A 184 10.98 11.59 2.60
N ALA A 185 10.14 10.56 2.43
CA ALA A 185 10.09 9.38 3.30
C ALA A 185 11.31 8.45 3.19
N GLY A 186 12.25 8.70 2.27
CA GLY A 186 13.51 7.94 2.16
C GLY A 186 13.43 6.72 1.25
N ASN A 187 12.42 6.65 0.38
CA ASN A 187 12.26 5.60 -0.62
C ASN A 187 12.97 5.97 -1.93
N SER A 188 13.27 4.96 -2.75
CA SER A 188 13.59 5.16 -4.17
C SER A 188 12.33 5.03 -5.03
N ILE A 189 12.40 5.56 -6.25
CA ILE A 189 11.29 5.61 -7.19
C ILE A 189 11.64 4.87 -8.48
N VAL A 190 10.74 3.99 -8.89
CA VAL A 190 10.61 3.56 -10.28
C VAL A 190 9.30 4.12 -10.82
N LEU A 191 9.38 5.09 -11.71
CA LEU A 191 8.23 5.69 -12.38
C LEU A 191 7.94 4.90 -13.65
N LYS A 192 6.69 4.47 -13.82
CA LYS A 192 6.16 4.06 -15.12
C LYS A 192 5.05 5.04 -15.49
N PRO A 193 5.29 5.99 -16.40
CA PRO A 193 4.25 6.93 -16.80
C PRO A 193 3.16 6.24 -17.64
N PRO A 194 1.99 6.86 -17.79
CA PRO A 194 1.04 6.47 -18.82
C PRO A 194 1.72 6.56 -20.20
N THR A 195 1.29 5.75 -21.17
CA THR A 195 1.80 5.87 -22.54
C THR A 195 1.50 7.28 -23.07
N GLN A 196 0.25 7.74 -22.90
CA GLN A 196 -0.12 9.11 -23.23
C GLN A 196 0.27 10.05 -22.08
N GLY A 197 1.21 10.96 -22.31
CA GLY A 197 1.80 11.81 -21.27
C GLY A 197 3.19 11.35 -20.80
N ALA A 198 3.75 10.30 -21.43
CA ALA A 198 5.08 9.79 -21.11
C ALA A 198 6.16 10.86 -21.31
N VAL A 199 6.08 11.65 -22.38
CA VAL A 199 7.12 12.64 -22.69
C VAL A 199 7.13 13.78 -21.67
N ALA A 200 5.95 14.28 -21.27
CA ALA A 200 5.82 15.26 -20.19
C ALA A 200 6.41 14.73 -18.87
N ALA A 201 6.17 13.46 -18.54
CA ALA A 201 6.76 12.82 -17.38
C ALA A 201 8.29 12.68 -17.48
N LEU A 202 8.86 12.37 -18.65
CA LEU A 202 10.31 12.31 -18.84
C LEU A 202 10.95 13.70 -18.68
N HIS A 203 10.32 14.77 -19.18
CA HIS A 203 10.79 16.14 -18.93
C HIS A 203 10.74 16.50 -17.44
N MET A 204 9.67 16.11 -16.75
CA MET A 204 9.59 16.27 -15.30
C MET A 204 10.73 15.51 -14.60
N VAL A 205 10.99 14.24 -14.94
CA VAL A 205 12.11 13.46 -14.40
C VAL A 205 13.46 14.12 -14.68
N HIS A 206 13.61 14.76 -15.84
CA HIS A 206 14.81 15.53 -16.14
C HIS A 206 15.01 16.72 -15.18
N CYS A 207 13.94 17.37 -14.73
CA CYS A 207 14.04 18.42 -13.72
C CYS A 207 14.55 17.88 -12.37
N PHE A 208 14.15 16.67 -11.98
CA PHE A 208 14.74 15.99 -10.82
C PHE A 208 16.21 15.61 -11.07
N HIS A 209 16.56 15.16 -12.27
CA HIS A 209 17.97 14.93 -12.63
C HIS A 209 18.82 16.20 -12.44
N LEU A 210 18.37 17.34 -12.98
CA LEU A 210 19.04 18.64 -12.84
C LEU A 210 19.11 19.14 -11.38
N ALA A 211 18.16 18.73 -10.53
CA ALA A 211 18.23 19.02 -9.10
C ALA A 211 19.41 18.31 -8.41
N GLY A 212 19.93 17.21 -8.99
CA GLY A 212 21.09 16.49 -8.48
C GLY A 212 20.75 15.38 -7.50
N PHE A 213 19.61 14.70 -7.68
CA PHE A 213 19.31 13.51 -6.89
C PHE A 213 20.36 12.39 -7.15
N PRO A 214 20.68 11.56 -6.14
CA PRO A 214 21.62 10.45 -6.30
C PRO A 214 21.29 9.52 -7.48
N LYS A 215 22.34 9.01 -8.14
CA LYS A 215 22.21 8.02 -9.20
C LYS A 215 21.40 6.80 -8.72
N GLY A 216 20.49 6.32 -9.56
CA GLY A 216 19.62 5.17 -9.27
C GLY A 216 18.42 5.47 -8.37
N LEU A 217 18.38 6.61 -7.66
CA LEU A 217 17.29 6.91 -6.72
C LEU A 217 15.95 7.14 -7.41
N ILE A 218 15.98 7.76 -8.58
CA ILE A 218 14.82 7.97 -9.44
C ILE A 218 15.14 7.29 -10.76
N SER A 219 14.25 6.43 -11.21
CA SER A 219 14.30 5.81 -12.54
C SER A 219 12.94 5.98 -13.22
N CYS A 220 12.92 6.06 -14.54
CA CYS A 220 11.70 6.16 -15.33
C CYS A 220 11.78 5.18 -16.49
N VAL A 221 10.91 4.17 -16.47
CA VAL A 221 10.81 3.13 -17.50
C VAL A 221 9.60 3.37 -18.39
N THR A 222 9.78 3.23 -19.70
CA THR A 222 8.73 3.49 -20.69
C THR A 222 8.35 2.22 -21.43
N GLY A 223 7.09 2.16 -21.89
CA GLY A 223 6.53 0.99 -22.58
C GLY A 223 5.01 0.93 -22.40
N LYS A 224 4.36 0.04 -23.15
CA LYS A 224 2.91 -0.19 -22.97
C LYS A 224 2.67 -0.95 -21.67
N GLY A 225 1.63 -0.55 -20.93
CA GLY A 225 1.27 -1.23 -19.67
C GLY A 225 0.97 -2.73 -19.88
N SER A 226 0.41 -3.10 -21.02
CA SER A 226 0.14 -4.49 -21.41
C SER A 226 1.39 -5.33 -21.67
N GLU A 227 2.56 -4.70 -21.86
CA GLU A 227 3.81 -5.38 -22.21
C GLU A 227 4.77 -5.40 -21.02
N ILE A 228 4.92 -4.28 -20.30
CA ILE A 228 5.90 -4.15 -19.20
C ILE A 228 5.27 -4.07 -17.81
N GLY A 229 3.93 -3.97 -17.71
CA GLY A 229 3.23 -3.75 -16.44
C GLY A 229 3.46 -4.87 -15.44
N ASP A 230 3.32 -6.13 -15.87
CA ASP A 230 3.50 -7.29 -15.00
C ASP A 230 4.96 -7.45 -14.55
N PHE A 231 5.95 -7.08 -15.39
CA PHE A 231 7.37 -7.07 -15.00
C PHE A 231 7.64 -6.11 -13.84
N LEU A 232 6.82 -5.08 -13.67
CA LEU A 232 6.95 -4.08 -12.61
C LEU A 232 6.11 -4.45 -11.39
N THR A 233 4.82 -4.72 -11.59
CA THR A 233 3.86 -4.88 -10.48
C THR A 233 3.99 -6.21 -9.73
N MET A 234 4.71 -7.18 -10.31
CA MET A 234 4.99 -8.47 -9.68
C MET A 234 6.48 -8.63 -9.32
N HIS A 235 7.29 -7.58 -9.45
CA HIS A 235 8.71 -7.68 -9.19
C HIS A 235 9.00 -7.79 -7.68
N PRO A 236 9.79 -8.78 -7.22
CA PRO A 236 10.05 -9.01 -5.79
C PRO A 236 10.86 -7.87 -5.12
N GLY A 237 11.52 -7.05 -5.92
CA GLY A 237 12.25 -5.86 -5.47
C GLY A 237 11.39 -4.61 -5.24
N VAL A 238 10.08 -4.64 -5.54
CA VAL A 238 9.16 -3.52 -5.29
C VAL A 238 8.53 -3.67 -3.90
N ASN A 239 8.63 -2.63 -3.07
CA ASN A 239 8.14 -2.64 -1.69
C ASN A 239 6.83 -1.89 -1.51
N CYS A 240 6.37 -1.14 -2.50
CA CYS A 240 5.06 -0.50 -2.52
C CYS A 240 4.67 -0.12 -3.95
N ILE A 241 3.38 -0.26 -4.28
CA ILE A 241 2.83 0.22 -5.55
C ILE A 241 1.88 1.38 -5.26
N SER A 242 2.20 2.56 -5.80
CA SER A 242 1.30 3.71 -5.81
C SER A 242 0.75 3.89 -7.22
N PHE A 243 -0.52 3.56 -7.40
CA PHE A 243 -1.20 3.56 -8.69
C PHE A 243 -2.39 4.53 -8.69
N THR A 244 -2.60 5.18 -9.83
CA THR A 244 -3.81 5.95 -10.09
C THR A 244 -4.32 5.65 -11.50
N GLY A 245 -5.60 5.28 -11.62
CA GLY A 245 -6.19 4.90 -12.91
C GLY A 245 -7.52 4.16 -12.75
N GLY A 246 -7.99 3.48 -13.80
CA GLY A 246 -9.25 2.73 -13.78
C GLY A 246 -9.09 1.28 -13.30
N ASP A 247 -9.86 0.37 -13.90
CA ASP A 247 -9.95 -1.05 -13.57
C ASP A 247 -8.62 -1.81 -13.58
N THR A 248 -7.59 -1.27 -14.26
CA THR A 248 -6.22 -1.80 -14.17
C THR A 248 -5.74 -1.90 -12.71
N GLY A 249 -6.13 -0.98 -11.83
CA GLY A 249 -5.79 -1.06 -10.41
C GLY A 249 -6.36 -2.30 -9.72
N ILE A 250 -7.57 -2.73 -10.10
CA ILE A 250 -8.19 -3.98 -9.62
C ILE A 250 -7.40 -5.20 -10.11
N ALA A 251 -6.91 -5.18 -11.35
CA ALA A 251 -6.07 -6.25 -11.87
C ALA A 251 -4.70 -6.30 -11.17
N ILE A 252 -4.10 -5.15 -10.88
CA ILE A 252 -2.84 -5.05 -10.12
C ILE A 252 -3.03 -5.61 -8.71
N SER A 253 -4.12 -5.26 -8.01
CA SER A 253 -4.31 -5.70 -6.62
C SER A 253 -4.42 -7.21 -6.46
N LYS A 254 -4.97 -7.91 -7.45
CA LYS A 254 -4.99 -9.38 -7.50
C LYS A 254 -3.62 -10.03 -7.76
N LYS A 255 -2.67 -9.28 -8.32
CA LYS A 255 -1.33 -9.81 -8.66
C LYS A 255 -0.24 -9.42 -7.66
N ALA A 256 -0.41 -8.30 -6.95
CA ALA A 256 0.63 -7.70 -6.11
C ALA A 256 1.03 -8.51 -4.87
N GLY A 257 0.15 -9.40 -4.39
CA GLY A 257 0.40 -10.25 -3.22
C GLY A 257 0.59 -9.43 -1.95
N MET A 258 1.72 -9.67 -1.25
CA MET A 258 2.05 -8.98 0.01
C MET A 258 2.53 -7.54 -0.18
N THR A 259 2.70 -7.07 -1.41
CA THR A 259 3.18 -5.71 -1.70
C THR A 259 2.13 -4.67 -1.30
N PRO A 260 2.41 -3.75 -0.35
CA PRO A 260 1.49 -2.68 0.02
C PRO A 260 1.04 -1.83 -1.17
N LEU A 261 -0.25 -1.50 -1.20
CA LEU A 261 -0.90 -0.79 -2.30
C LEU A 261 -1.46 0.56 -1.84
N GLN A 262 -1.15 1.61 -2.58
CA GLN A 262 -1.86 2.89 -2.55
C GLN A 262 -2.59 3.06 -3.88
N MET A 263 -3.92 3.01 -3.85
CA MET A 263 -4.77 2.97 -5.05
C MET A 263 -5.74 4.14 -5.06
N GLU A 264 -5.63 4.99 -6.08
CA GLU A 264 -6.61 6.05 -6.38
C GLU A 264 -7.33 5.67 -7.69
N LEU A 265 -8.55 5.16 -7.58
CA LEU A 265 -9.27 4.59 -8.72
C LEU A 265 -10.37 5.51 -9.27
N GLY A 266 -11.18 5.02 -10.21
CA GLY A 266 -12.32 5.76 -10.76
C GLY A 266 -13.38 6.11 -9.72
N GLY A 267 -14.18 7.12 -10.03
CA GLY A 267 -15.24 7.63 -9.17
C GLY A 267 -16.23 8.46 -10.00
N LYS A 268 -17.51 8.09 -9.95
CA LYS A 268 -18.57 8.84 -10.63
C LYS A 268 -19.10 9.92 -9.68
N ASP A 269 -18.38 11.04 -9.62
CA ASP A 269 -18.70 12.13 -8.69
C ASP A 269 -20.08 12.73 -8.98
N ALA A 270 -20.94 12.68 -7.97
CA ALA A 270 -22.31 13.19 -8.04
C ALA A 270 -22.43 14.58 -7.43
N CYS A 271 -23.31 15.40 -8.00
CA CYS A 271 -23.70 16.70 -7.46
C CYS A 271 -25.20 16.66 -7.14
N ILE A 272 -25.57 16.71 -5.85
CA ILE A 272 -26.97 16.77 -5.41
C ILE A 272 -27.39 18.23 -5.25
N ILE A 273 -28.52 18.61 -5.85
CA ILE A 273 -29.07 19.97 -5.83
C ILE A 273 -30.44 19.92 -5.16
N LEU A 274 -30.56 20.62 -4.03
CA LEU A 274 -31.80 20.78 -3.26
C LEU A 274 -32.59 22.00 -3.72
N GLU A 275 -33.85 22.11 -3.27
CA GLU A 275 -34.75 23.19 -3.70
C GLU A 275 -34.30 24.59 -3.29
N ASP A 276 -33.57 24.71 -2.18
CA ASP A 276 -33.09 25.98 -1.63
C ASP A 276 -31.73 26.43 -2.19
N ALA A 277 -31.14 25.65 -3.09
CA ALA A 277 -29.84 25.95 -3.68
C ALA A 277 -29.88 27.19 -4.57
N ASP A 278 -28.84 28.03 -4.49
CA ASP A 278 -28.61 29.09 -5.47
C ASP A 278 -28.28 28.47 -6.84
N LEU A 279 -29.28 28.44 -7.73
CA LEU A 279 -29.16 27.78 -9.03
C LEU A 279 -28.16 28.47 -9.98
N ASP A 280 -27.84 29.75 -9.79
CA ASP A 280 -26.83 30.44 -10.59
C ASP A 280 -25.42 30.04 -10.16
N LEU A 281 -25.20 29.95 -8.84
CA LEU A 281 -23.97 29.40 -8.26
C LEU A 281 -23.79 27.93 -8.64
N VAL A 282 -24.85 27.13 -8.54
CA VAL A 282 -24.85 25.71 -8.93
C VAL A 282 -24.49 25.58 -10.41
N ALA A 283 -25.17 26.29 -11.31
CA ALA A 283 -24.88 26.21 -12.74
C ALA A 283 -23.44 26.62 -13.06
N ALA A 284 -22.88 27.64 -12.39
CA ALA A 284 -21.47 28.02 -12.55
C ALA A 284 -20.51 26.91 -12.11
N ASN A 285 -20.77 26.26 -10.98
CA ASN A 285 -19.95 25.16 -10.47
C ASN A 285 -20.09 23.88 -11.30
N ILE A 286 -21.27 23.60 -11.85
CA ILE A 286 -21.47 22.48 -12.79
C ILE A 286 -20.60 22.66 -14.04
N ILE A 287 -20.51 23.88 -14.58
CA ILE A 287 -19.68 24.14 -15.77
C ILE A 287 -18.20 23.95 -15.44
N LYS A 288 -17.71 24.57 -14.38
CA LYS A 288 -16.33 24.46 -13.91
C LYS A 288 -15.96 23.02 -13.47
N GLY A 289 -16.92 22.30 -12.89
CA GLY A 289 -16.73 20.96 -12.37
C GLY A 289 -16.81 19.89 -13.46
N GLY A 290 -17.84 19.94 -14.31
CA GLY A 290 -18.15 18.90 -15.28
C GLY A 290 -17.45 19.05 -16.63
N PHE A 291 -17.14 20.28 -17.07
CA PHE A 291 -16.67 20.52 -18.44
C PHE A 291 -15.21 20.97 -18.54
N SER A 292 -14.58 21.48 -17.48
CA SER A 292 -13.16 21.87 -17.52
C SER A 292 -12.26 20.69 -17.93
N TYR A 293 -11.32 20.97 -18.83
CA TYR A 293 -10.49 19.96 -19.49
C TYR A 293 -11.32 18.83 -20.14
N SER A 294 -12.41 19.21 -20.81
CA SER A 294 -13.37 18.30 -21.46
C SER A 294 -13.90 17.21 -20.55
N GLY A 295 -14.04 17.47 -19.24
CA GLY A 295 -14.49 16.48 -18.27
C GLY A 295 -13.48 15.35 -17.99
N GLN A 296 -12.24 15.43 -18.51
CA GLN A 296 -11.17 14.44 -18.35
C GLN A 296 -10.46 14.54 -16.99
N ARG A 297 -11.25 14.66 -15.91
CA ARG A 297 -10.75 14.82 -14.55
C ARG A 297 -11.40 13.77 -13.66
N CYS A 298 -10.63 13.19 -12.75
CA CYS A 298 -11.12 12.28 -11.71
C CYS A 298 -11.99 12.98 -10.66
N THR A 299 -11.97 14.31 -10.63
CA THR A 299 -12.76 15.17 -9.73
C THR A 299 -13.86 15.93 -10.48
N ALA A 300 -14.15 15.55 -11.73
CA ALA A 300 -15.18 16.22 -12.51
C ALA A 300 -16.57 15.77 -12.06
N VAL A 301 -17.54 16.67 -12.04
CA VAL A 301 -18.94 16.31 -11.81
C VAL A 301 -19.39 15.40 -12.97
N LYS A 302 -19.79 14.17 -12.66
CA LYS A 302 -20.16 13.13 -13.65
C LYS A 302 -21.64 12.84 -13.73
N VAL A 303 -22.41 13.30 -12.74
CA VAL A 303 -23.86 13.21 -12.70
C VAL A 303 -24.42 14.30 -11.80
N VAL A 304 -25.49 14.94 -12.28
CA VAL A 304 -26.27 15.91 -11.53
C VAL A 304 -27.55 15.22 -11.07
N LEU A 305 -27.82 15.27 -9.76
CA LEU A 305 -29.04 14.76 -9.14
C LEU A 305 -29.80 15.97 -8.61
N VAL A 306 -30.92 16.33 -9.23
CA VAL A 306 -31.63 17.59 -8.93
C VAL A 306 -33.07 17.31 -8.51
N MET A 307 -33.53 17.99 -7.46
CA MET A 307 -34.93 17.93 -7.05
C MET A 307 -35.85 18.36 -8.19
N GLU A 308 -36.89 17.56 -8.47
CA GLU A 308 -37.79 17.75 -9.61
C GLU A 308 -38.34 19.18 -9.71
N SER A 309 -38.68 19.79 -8.56
CA SER A 309 -39.24 21.14 -8.47
C SER A 309 -38.34 22.27 -9.00
N VAL A 310 -37.02 22.05 -9.09
CA VAL A 310 -36.05 23.05 -9.58
C VAL A 310 -35.28 22.58 -10.81
N ALA A 311 -35.54 21.36 -11.30
CA ALA A 311 -34.80 20.72 -12.39
C ALA A 311 -34.85 21.53 -13.70
N ASP A 312 -36.05 21.94 -14.14
CA ASP A 312 -36.23 22.72 -15.38
C ASP A 312 -35.42 24.03 -15.36
N SER A 313 -35.48 24.74 -14.23
CA SER A 313 -34.77 26.01 -14.05
C SER A 313 -33.26 25.82 -14.11
N LEU A 314 -32.75 24.78 -13.44
CA LEU A 314 -31.33 24.46 -13.45
C LEU A 314 -30.85 24.06 -14.84
N VAL A 315 -31.60 23.19 -15.54
CA VAL A 315 -31.24 22.70 -16.88
C VAL A 315 -31.10 23.85 -17.86
N GLU A 316 -32.03 24.81 -17.86
CA GLU A 316 -31.93 25.98 -18.74
C GLU A 316 -30.73 26.88 -18.40
N LYS A 317 -30.44 27.09 -17.11
CA LYS A 317 -29.24 27.84 -16.67
C LYS A 317 -27.94 27.17 -17.10
N VAL A 318 -27.83 25.84 -16.94
CA VAL A 318 -26.64 25.08 -17.34
C VAL A 318 -26.51 25.07 -18.85
N LYS A 319 -27.58 24.80 -19.59
CA LYS A 319 -27.63 24.84 -21.06
C LYS A 319 -27.17 26.18 -21.62
N ALA A 320 -27.63 27.30 -21.05
CA ALA A 320 -27.21 28.64 -21.46
C ALA A 320 -25.71 28.90 -21.23
N LYS A 321 -25.09 28.29 -20.21
CA LYS A 321 -23.65 28.37 -19.98
C LYS A 321 -22.85 27.39 -20.86
N VAL A 322 -23.37 26.18 -21.10
CA VAL A 322 -22.77 25.20 -22.03
C VAL A 322 -22.62 25.81 -23.42
N ALA A 323 -23.63 26.56 -23.90
CA ALA A 323 -23.60 27.22 -25.20
C ALA A 323 -22.50 28.29 -25.35
N LYS A 324 -21.88 28.72 -24.25
CA LYS A 324 -20.77 29.71 -24.24
C LYS A 324 -19.40 29.06 -24.23
N LEU A 325 -19.30 27.74 -24.05
CA LEU A 325 -18.03 27.03 -24.04
C LEU A 325 -17.41 27.04 -25.44
N THR A 326 -16.15 27.44 -25.50
CA THR A 326 -15.34 27.36 -26.72
C THR A 326 -14.89 25.93 -26.97
N VAL A 327 -14.95 25.48 -28.23
CA VAL A 327 -14.64 24.10 -28.63
C VAL A 327 -13.61 24.15 -29.75
N GLY A 328 -12.48 23.46 -29.56
CA GLY A 328 -11.41 23.54 -30.55
C GLY A 328 -10.08 22.96 -30.08
N PRO A 329 -8.96 23.36 -30.74
CA PRO A 329 -7.64 22.86 -30.41
C PRO A 329 -7.16 23.38 -29.05
N PRO A 330 -6.37 22.59 -28.30
CA PRO A 330 -5.84 22.98 -26.98
C PRO A 330 -4.86 24.16 -27.03
N GLU A 331 -4.25 24.41 -28.18
CA GLU A 331 -3.34 25.54 -28.42
C GLU A 331 -4.05 26.90 -28.31
N ASP A 332 -5.35 26.96 -28.61
CA ASP A 332 -6.16 28.18 -28.57
C ASP A 332 -6.84 28.38 -27.20
N ASP A 333 -6.48 27.59 -26.19
CA ASP A 333 -7.11 27.57 -24.86
C ASP A 333 -8.62 27.38 -24.90
N CYS A 334 -9.14 26.58 -25.85
CA CYS A 334 -10.56 26.25 -25.87
C CYS A 334 -10.98 25.50 -24.59
N ASP A 335 -12.19 25.79 -24.09
CA ASP A 335 -12.74 25.15 -22.89
C ASP A 335 -12.90 23.63 -23.08
N ILE A 336 -13.29 23.23 -24.30
CA ILE A 336 -13.45 21.84 -24.73
C ILE A 336 -12.43 21.52 -25.82
N THR A 337 -11.52 20.61 -25.49
CA THR A 337 -10.49 20.05 -26.36
C THR A 337 -10.74 18.56 -26.64
N PRO A 338 -10.02 17.95 -27.60
CA PRO A 338 -10.19 16.52 -27.89
C PRO A 338 -9.96 15.61 -26.67
N VAL A 339 -10.74 14.54 -26.56
CA VAL A 339 -10.46 13.48 -25.58
C VAL A 339 -9.25 12.66 -26.00
N VAL A 340 -8.58 12.05 -25.01
CA VAL A 340 -7.23 11.49 -25.14
C VAL A 340 -7.03 10.49 -26.29
N THR A 341 -8.03 9.65 -26.59
CA THR A 341 -7.95 8.66 -27.67
C THR A 341 -9.29 8.48 -28.39
N GLU A 342 -9.24 7.91 -29.59
CA GLU A 342 -10.42 7.53 -30.34
C GLU A 342 -11.25 6.46 -29.63
N SER A 343 -10.60 5.53 -28.91
CA SER A 343 -11.31 4.54 -28.09
C SER A 343 -12.09 5.19 -26.94
N SER A 344 -11.54 6.21 -26.28
CA SER A 344 -12.28 6.99 -25.28
C SER A 344 -13.47 7.71 -25.91
N ALA A 345 -13.27 8.32 -27.07
CA ALA A 345 -14.36 9.01 -27.78
C ALA A 345 -15.48 8.03 -28.21
N ASN A 346 -15.13 6.84 -28.70
CA ASN A 346 -16.07 5.77 -29.04
C ASN A 346 -16.86 5.29 -27.82
N PHE A 347 -16.19 5.16 -26.67
CA PHE A 347 -16.86 4.77 -25.42
C PHE A 347 -17.88 5.82 -24.98
N ILE A 348 -17.51 7.10 -24.97
CA ILE A 348 -18.40 8.22 -24.63
C ILE A 348 -19.59 8.28 -25.58
N GLU A 349 -19.36 8.17 -26.89
CA GLU A 349 -20.42 8.13 -27.89
C GLU A 349 -21.38 6.96 -27.65
N GLY A 350 -20.86 5.78 -27.30
CA GLY A 350 -21.69 4.63 -26.94
C GLY A 350 -22.61 4.90 -25.75
N LEU A 351 -22.15 5.64 -24.73
CA LEU A 351 -22.98 6.06 -23.59
C LEU A 351 -24.07 7.06 -24.02
N VAL A 352 -23.71 8.03 -24.87
CA VAL A 352 -24.64 9.03 -25.41
C VAL A 352 -25.74 8.36 -26.25
N MET A 353 -25.37 7.43 -27.12
CA MET A 353 -26.32 6.74 -27.99
C MET A 353 -27.24 5.79 -27.21
N ASP A 354 -26.74 5.12 -26.17
CA ASP A 354 -27.59 4.34 -25.24
C ASP A 354 -28.64 5.24 -24.57
N ALA A 355 -28.22 6.41 -24.06
CA ALA A 355 -29.12 7.37 -23.44
C ALA A 355 -30.18 7.87 -24.44
N LYS A 356 -29.79 8.17 -25.68
CA LYS A 356 -30.70 8.57 -26.75
C LYS A 356 -31.75 7.50 -27.06
N GLN A 357 -31.33 6.26 -27.22
CA GLN A 357 -32.23 5.13 -27.50
C GLN A 357 -33.23 4.90 -26.36
N LYS A 358 -32.83 5.18 -25.12
CA LYS A 358 -33.66 5.08 -23.93
C LYS A 358 -34.47 6.34 -23.61
N GLY A 359 -34.45 7.35 -24.48
CA GLY A 359 -35.29 8.54 -24.38
C GLY A 359 -34.77 9.63 -23.44
N ALA A 360 -33.46 9.72 -23.20
CA ALA A 360 -32.87 10.91 -22.58
C ALA A 360 -33.12 12.14 -23.47
N THR A 361 -33.33 13.30 -22.84
CA THR A 361 -33.54 14.57 -23.53
C THR A 361 -32.19 15.23 -23.79
N PHE A 362 -31.90 15.51 -25.06
CA PHE A 362 -30.69 16.22 -25.46
C PHE A 362 -30.94 17.73 -25.40
N CYS A 363 -30.23 18.44 -24.52
CA CYS A 363 -30.39 19.89 -24.37
C CYS A 363 -29.71 20.68 -25.51
N GLN A 364 -28.80 20.04 -26.25
CA GLN A 364 -28.12 20.54 -27.45
C GLN A 364 -27.98 19.41 -28.48
N GLU A 365 -27.71 19.76 -29.74
CA GLU A 365 -27.35 18.76 -30.76
C GLU A 365 -26.05 18.04 -30.38
N TYR A 366 -26.05 16.70 -30.44
CA TYR A 366 -24.83 15.94 -30.26
C TYR A 366 -23.95 16.02 -31.52
N LYS A 367 -22.71 16.44 -31.32
CA LYS A 367 -21.71 16.54 -32.38
C LYS A 367 -20.38 15.95 -31.93
N ARG A 368 -19.75 15.19 -32.83
CA ARG A 368 -18.41 14.61 -32.67
C ARG A 368 -17.61 14.72 -33.96
N GLU A 369 -16.34 15.08 -33.86
CA GLU A 369 -15.37 15.06 -34.95
C GLU A 369 -14.08 14.36 -34.49
N GLY A 370 -13.93 13.08 -34.84
CA GLY A 370 -12.80 12.27 -34.37
C GLY A 370 -12.76 12.15 -32.85
N ASN A 371 -11.76 12.77 -32.23
CA ASN A 371 -11.62 12.79 -30.77
C ASN A 371 -12.26 14.03 -30.11
N LEU A 372 -12.72 15.01 -30.89
CA LEU A 372 -13.39 16.21 -30.37
C LEU A 372 -14.89 15.93 -30.21
N ILE A 373 -15.39 16.05 -28.99
CA ILE A 373 -16.81 15.86 -28.65
C ILE A 373 -17.33 17.20 -28.13
N TRP A 374 -18.42 17.70 -28.70
CA TRP A 374 -19.03 18.94 -28.24
C TRP A 374 -19.68 18.73 -26.87
N PRO A 375 -19.68 19.76 -26.01
CA PRO A 375 -20.25 19.65 -24.68
C PRO A 375 -21.74 19.36 -24.76
N LEU A 376 -22.19 18.30 -24.08
CA LEU A 376 -23.56 17.83 -24.14
C LEU A 376 -24.15 17.71 -22.74
N LEU A 377 -25.28 18.36 -22.52
CA LEU A 377 -26.15 18.17 -21.35
C LEU A 377 -27.29 17.22 -21.73
N LEU A 378 -27.48 16.17 -20.92
CA LEU A 378 -28.57 15.21 -21.07
C LEU A 378 -29.50 15.32 -19.87
N ASP A 379 -30.77 15.63 -20.12
CA ASP A 379 -31.81 15.67 -19.09
C ASP A 379 -32.71 14.43 -19.18
N ASN A 380 -33.54 14.21 -18.16
CA ASN A 380 -34.39 13.02 -18.01
C ASN A 380 -33.59 11.72 -18.09
N VAL A 381 -32.35 11.73 -17.58
CA VAL A 381 -31.53 10.54 -17.48
C VAL A 381 -32.05 9.66 -16.35
N ARG A 382 -32.27 8.39 -16.65
CA ARG A 382 -32.80 7.41 -15.70
C ARG A 382 -31.75 6.38 -15.31
N PRO A 383 -31.90 5.72 -14.14
CA PRO A 383 -30.95 4.70 -13.71
C PRO A 383 -30.74 3.55 -14.69
N ASP A 384 -31.68 3.21 -15.58
CA ASP A 384 -31.53 2.16 -16.61
C ASP A 384 -30.57 2.54 -17.76
N MET A 385 -30.22 3.82 -17.88
CA MET A 385 -29.28 4.30 -18.89
C MET A 385 -27.83 4.09 -18.43
N ARG A 386 -26.97 3.64 -19.35
CA ARG A 386 -25.56 3.37 -19.05
C ARG A 386 -24.86 4.62 -18.51
N ILE A 387 -25.13 5.79 -19.09
CA ILE A 387 -24.52 7.05 -18.67
C ILE A 387 -24.87 7.48 -17.24
N ALA A 388 -25.93 6.92 -16.64
CA ALA A 388 -26.27 7.13 -15.24
C ALA A 388 -25.35 6.35 -14.27
N ARG A 389 -24.70 5.27 -14.73
CA ARG A 389 -23.87 4.39 -13.88
C ARG A 389 -22.41 4.31 -14.29
N GLU A 390 -22.15 4.34 -15.59
CA GLU A 390 -20.81 4.34 -16.16
C GLU A 390 -20.26 5.77 -16.20
N GLU A 391 -18.98 5.93 -15.94
CA GLU A 391 -18.32 7.24 -15.88
C GLU A 391 -18.03 7.77 -17.29
N PRO A 392 -18.68 8.86 -17.75
CA PRO A 392 -18.24 9.54 -18.97
C PRO A 392 -16.95 10.33 -18.64
N PHE A 393 -15.81 9.83 -19.09
CA PHE A 393 -14.54 10.56 -19.00
C PHE A 393 -14.40 11.55 -20.18
N GLY A 394 -15.38 12.45 -20.29
CA GLY A 394 -15.56 13.35 -21.43
C GLY A 394 -16.59 14.46 -21.16
N PRO A 395 -16.84 15.34 -22.14
CA PRO A 395 -17.65 16.54 -21.96
C PRO A 395 -19.16 16.24 -22.11
N VAL A 396 -19.65 15.21 -21.42
CA VAL A 396 -21.07 14.83 -21.42
C VAL A 396 -21.55 14.73 -19.98
N LEU A 397 -22.63 15.44 -19.66
CA LEU A 397 -23.15 15.52 -18.31
C LEU A 397 -24.62 15.07 -18.22
N PRO A 398 -24.92 13.95 -17.56
CA PRO A 398 -26.27 13.51 -17.29
C PRO A 398 -26.90 14.24 -16.09
N VAL A 399 -28.17 14.60 -16.22
CA VAL A 399 -29.06 15.13 -15.18
C VAL A 399 -30.14 14.09 -14.90
N VAL A 400 -30.17 13.60 -13.66
CA VAL A 400 -31.18 12.72 -13.11
C VAL A 400 -32.06 13.57 -12.20
N ARG A 401 -33.37 13.49 -12.40
CA ARG A 401 -34.34 14.16 -11.53
C ARG A 401 -34.74 13.24 -10.39
N ILE A 402 -34.76 13.78 -9.18
CA ILE A 402 -35.06 13.04 -7.95
C ILE A 402 -36.24 13.68 -7.22
N ASN A 403 -37.01 12.87 -6.50
CA ASN A 403 -38.20 13.29 -5.76
C ASN A 403 -37.94 13.48 -4.26
N SER A 404 -36.75 13.07 -3.78
CA SER A 404 -36.34 13.19 -2.39
C SER A 404 -34.82 13.21 -2.26
N VAL A 405 -34.32 13.77 -1.16
CA VAL A 405 -32.90 13.75 -0.83
C VAL A 405 -32.40 12.31 -0.65
N GLU A 406 -33.23 11.45 -0.05
CA GLU A 406 -32.96 10.04 0.17
C GLU A 406 -32.74 9.29 -1.15
N GLU A 407 -33.55 9.58 -2.17
CA GLU A 407 -33.38 9.02 -3.53
C GLU A 407 -32.03 9.45 -4.13
N GLY A 408 -31.67 10.74 -3.99
CA GLY A 408 -30.38 11.24 -4.44
C GLY A 408 -29.19 10.58 -3.73
N ILE A 409 -29.26 10.48 -2.41
CA ILE A 409 -28.24 9.78 -1.60
C ILE A 409 -28.14 8.31 -2.00
N HIS A 410 -29.28 7.63 -2.20
CA HIS A 410 -29.30 6.24 -2.66
C HIS A 410 -28.59 6.10 -4.01
N HIS A 411 -28.87 6.98 -4.97
CA HIS A 411 -28.23 6.95 -6.28
C HIS A 411 -26.71 7.14 -6.20
N CYS A 412 -26.22 8.09 -5.39
CA CYS A 412 -24.79 8.29 -5.15
C CYS A 412 -24.10 7.03 -4.58
N ASN A 413 -24.77 6.38 -3.63
CA ASN A 413 -24.21 5.23 -2.91
C ASN A 413 -24.42 3.90 -3.64
N ALA A 414 -25.33 3.82 -4.62
CA ALA A 414 -25.64 2.61 -5.38
C ALA A 414 -24.60 2.25 -6.46
N SER A 415 -23.37 2.78 -6.35
CA SER A 415 -22.25 2.46 -7.24
C SER A 415 -21.28 1.48 -6.57
N ASN A 416 -20.50 0.77 -7.37
CA ASN A 416 -19.39 -0.05 -6.88
C ASN A 416 -18.28 0.76 -6.17
N PHE A 417 -18.38 2.10 -6.19
CA PHE A 417 -17.44 3.03 -5.58
C PHE A 417 -18.03 3.71 -4.33
N GLY A 418 -19.24 3.32 -3.90
CA GLY A 418 -19.90 3.86 -2.71
C GLY A 418 -19.03 3.69 -1.47
N LEU A 419 -18.81 4.79 -0.75
CA LEU A 419 -17.97 4.80 0.44
C LEU A 419 -18.76 4.26 1.65
N GLN A 420 -18.31 3.15 2.23
CA GLN A 420 -18.80 2.69 3.52
C GLN A 420 -17.99 3.34 4.65
N ILE A 421 -18.68 4.10 5.51
CA ILE A 421 -18.13 4.61 6.77
C ILE A 421 -19.16 4.32 7.86
N PRO A 422 -18.87 3.41 8.81
CA PRO A 422 -17.63 2.63 9.00
C PRO A 422 -17.36 1.63 7.85
N LEU A 423 -16.18 1.00 7.79
CA LEU A 423 -15.76 0.17 6.64
C LEU A 423 -16.80 -0.86 6.22
N GLY A 424 -17.53 -1.44 7.16
CA GLY A 424 -18.59 -2.42 6.90
C GLY A 424 -18.34 -3.71 7.66
N VAL A 425 -18.14 -4.82 6.94
CA VAL A 425 -17.87 -6.15 7.52
C VAL A 425 -16.37 -6.41 7.59
N VAL A 426 -15.87 -6.71 8.78
CA VAL A 426 -14.49 -7.18 9.01
C VAL A 426 -14.49 -8.71 9.12
N LEU A 427 -13.73 -9.37 8.25
CA LEU A 427 -13.42 -10.80 8.36
C LEU A 427 -12.20 -10.99 9.26
N ALA A 428 -12.42 -11.54 10.46
CA ALA A 428 -11.39 -11.82 11.43
C ALA A 428 -10.98 -13.30 11.40
N ILE A 429 -9.70 -13.56 11.13
CA ILE A 429 -9.13 -14.91 11.05
C ILE A 429 -7.94 -15.00 12.01
N PRO A 430 -8.15 -15.44 13.26
CA PRO A 430 -7.08 -15.62 14.25
C PRO A 430 -6.28 -16.93 14.02
N PRO A 431 -5.12 -17.10 14.65
CA PRO A 431 -4.35 -18.35 14.59
C PRO A 431 -4.78 -19.31 15.72
N PHE A 432 -4.26 -20.54 15.68
CA PHE A 432 -4.62 -21.59 16.64
C PHE A 432 -3.94 -21.45 18.01
N ASN A 433 -2.78 -20.79 18.07
CA ASN A 433 -1.91 -20.77 19.25
C ASN A 433 -2.35 -19.76 20.32
N TYR A 434 -3.12 -18.72 19.95
CA TYR A 434 -3.77 -17.78 20.87
C TYR A 434 -5.23 -17.55 20.47
N PRO A 435 -6.08 -18.59 20.52
CA PRO A 435 -7.38 -18.59 19.83
C PRO A 435 -8.39 -17.59 20.40
N VAL A 436 -8.25 -17.19 21.67
CA VAL A 436 -9.09 -16.17 22.31
C VAL A 436 -8.47 -14.78 22.14
N ASN A 437 -7.26 -14.58 22.67
CA ASN A 437 -6.64 -13.26 22.71
C ASN A 437 -6.47 -12.65 21.31
N LEU A 438 -5.91 -13.40 20.35
CA LEU A 438 -5.72 -12.87 19.01
C LEU A 438 -7.02 -12.71 18.23
N ALA A 439 -8.08 -13.43 18.59
CA ALA A 439 -9.41 -13.16 18.06
C ALA A 439 -9.97 -11.83 18.60
N VAL A 440 -9.91 -11.60 19.92
CA VAL A 440 -10.33 -10.34 20.55
C VAL A 440 -9.57 -9.14 19.98
N SER A 441 -8.26 -9.29 19.73
CA SER A 441 -7.43 -8.24 19.14
C SER A 441 -7.87 -7.77 17.74
N LYS A 442 -8.74 -8.55 17.07
CA LYS A 442 -9.34 -8.23 15.77
C LYS A 442 -10.80 -7.80 15.91
N ILE A 443 -11.54 -8.42 16.84
CA ILE A 443 -12.96 -8.13 17.08
C ILE A 443 -13.14 -6.74 17.72
N ALA A 444 -12.43 -6.47 18.81
CA ALA A 444 -12.58 -5.23 19.57
C ALA A 444 -12.34 -3.95 18.73
N PRO A 445 -11.25 -3.82 17.96
CA PRO A 445 -11.04 -2.63 17.12
C PRO A 445 -12.10 -2.48 16.01
N ALA A 446 -12.64 -3.57 15.49
CA ALA A 446 -13.70 -3.51 14.48
C ALA A 446 -14.99 -2.93 15.08
N LEU A 447 -15.41 -3.47 16.22
CA LEU A 447 -16.65 -3.07 16.89
C LEU A 447 -16.59 -1.62 17.37
N ILE A 448 -15.49 -1.17 17.98
CA ILE A 448 -15.35 0.22 18.42
C ILE A 448 -15.30 1.20 17.24
N ALA A 449 -14.78 0.76 16.10
CA ALA A 449 -14.80 1.52 14.85
C ALA A 449 -16.18 1.48 14.14
N GLY A 450 -17.18 0.78 14.69
CA GLY A 450 -18.55 0.71 14.17
C GLY A 450 -18.79 -0.42 13.14
N ASN A 451 -17.84 -1.32 12.93
CA ASN A 451 -17.93 -2.40 11.96
C ASN A 451 -18.63 -3.64 12.53
N SER A 452 -19.17 -4.48 11.65
CA SER A 452 -19.61 -5.84 12.00
C SER A 452 -18.48 -6.85 11.79
N ILE A 453 -18.61 -8.03 12.40
CA ILE A 453 -17.59 -9.07 12.41
C ILE A 453 -18.13 -10.38 11.84
N VAL A 454 -17.35 -10.98 10.94
CA VAL A 454 -17.37 -12.41 10.66
C VAL A 454 -16.09 -13.01 11.21
N LEU A 455 -16.19 -13.79 12.27
CA LEU A 455 -15.09 -14.53 12.86
C LEU A 455 -14.98 -15.91 12.21
N LYS A 456 -13.82 -16.20 11.63
CA LYS A 456 -13.48 -17.53 11.13
C LYS A 456 -12.33 -18.11 11.95
N PRO A 457 -12.61 -18.85 13.04
CA PRO A 457 -11.55 -19.43 13.85
C PRO A 457 -10.86 -20.59 13.10
N PRO A 458 -9.61 -20.92 13.46
CA PRO A 458 -8.96 -22.16 13.03
C PRO A 458 -9.74 -23.37 13.55
N THR A 459 -9.59 -24.52 12.89
CA THR A 459 -10.22 -25.78 13.33
C THR A 459 -9.79 -26.10 14.77
N GLN A 460 -8.50 -26.03 15.05
CA GLN A 460 -7.92 -26.09 16.39
C GLN A 460 -8.18 -24.77 17.12
N GLY A 461 -9.14 -24.74 18.05
CA GLY A 461 -9.55 -23.54 18.79
C GLY A 461 -10.98 -23.07 18.49
N ALA A 462 -11.70 -23.71 17.56
CA ALA A 462 -13.06 -23.33 17.19
C ALA A 462 -14.05 -23.31 18.37
N VAL A 463 -13.95 -24.28 19.29
CA VAL A 463 -14.81 -24.35 20.48
C VAL A 463 -14.58 -23.14 21.41
N ALA A 464 -13.32 -22.78 21.67
CA ALA A 464 -12.98 -21.60 22.46
C ALA A 464 -13.53 -20.31 21.82
N ALA A 465 -13.44 -20.18 20.50
CA ALA A 465 -14.00 -19.05 19.77
C ALA A 465 -15.54 -18.98 19.86
N LEU A 466 -16.24 -20.12 19.81
CA LEU A 466 -17.70 -20.17 20.01
C LEU A 466 -18.11 -19.73 21.41
N HIS A 467 -17.41 -20.18 22.45
CA HIS A 467 -17.64 -19.72 23.82
C HIS A 467 -17.38 -18.22 23.96
N MET A 468 -16.30 -17.71 23.38
CA MET A 468 -16.00 -16.28 23.38
C MET A 468 -17.11 -15.47 22.69
N VAL A 469 -17.62 -15.91 21.54
CA VAL A 469 -18.75 -15.27 20.84
C VAL A 469 -20.03 -15.33 21.67
N HIS A 470 -20.26 -16.43 22.41
CA HIS A 470 -21.35 -16.51 23.36
C HIS A 470 -21.22 -15.47 24.50
N CYS A 471 -20.01 -15.17 24.97
CA CYS A 471 -19.78 -14.08 25.93
C CYS A 471 -20.22 -12.71 25.36
N PHE A 472 -19.94 -12.42 24.09
CA PHE A 472 -20.45 -11.20 23.45
C PHE A 472 -21.99 -11.19 23.36
N HIS A 473 -22.61 -12.34 23.10
CA HIS A 473 -24.07 -12.45 23.11
C HIS A 473 -24.66 -12.16 24.50
N LEU A 474 -24.08 -12.76 25.56
CA LEU A 474 -24.48 -12.52 26.94
C LEU A 474 -24.26 -11.07 27.39
N ALA A 475 -23.25 -10.40 26.84
CA ALA A 475 -22.98 -8.98 27.08
C ALA A 475 -23.99 -8.03 26.40
N GLY A 476 -24.95 -8.55 25.61
CA GLY A 476 -26.02 -7.77 25.00
C GLY A 476 -25.67 -7.11 23.67
N PHE A 477 -24.61 -7.56 22.98
CA PHE A 477 -24.30 -7.05 21.64
C PHE A 477 -25.46 -7.33 20.66
N PRO A 478 -25.79 -6.38 19.75
CA PRO A 478 -26.88 -6.54 18.78
C PRO A 478 -26.78 -7.83 17.94
N LYS A 479 -27.94 -8.44 17.66
CA LYS A 479 -28.01 -9.64 16.80
C LYS A 479 -27.45 -9.33 15.42
N GLY A 480 -26.64 -10.24 14.87
CA GLY A 480 -26.01 -10.10 13.56
C GLY A 480 -24.71 -9.28 13.54
N LEU A 481 -24.38 -8.56 14.62
CA LEU A 481 -23.16 -7.73 14.67
C LEU A 481 -21.88 -8.58 14.72
N ILE A 482 -21.94 -9.75 15.36
CA ILE A 482 -20.85 -10.72 15.43
C ILE A 482 -21.39 -12.07 14.98
N SER A 483 -20.78 -12.62 13.93
CA SER A 483 -21.06 -13.97 13.43
C SER A 483 -19.81 -14.83 13.53
N CYS A 484 -19.94 -16.12 13.85
CA CYS A 484 -18.83 -17.06 13.92
C CYS A 484 -19.09 -18.23 12.97
N VAL A 485 -18.18 -18.46 12.02
CA VAL A 485 -18.33 -19.50 10.99
C VAL A 485 -17.23 -20.55 11.18
N THR A 486 -17.60 -21.78 11.48
CA THR A 486 -16.65 -22.90 11.65
C THR A 486 -16.57 -23.75 10.38
N GLY A 487 -15.48 -24.51 10.22
CA GLY A 487 -15.21 -25.30 9.01
C GLY A 487 -13.72 -25.34 8.65
N LYS A 488 -13.28 -26.24 7.76
CA LYS A 488 -11.87 -26.27 7.33
C LYS A 488 -11.56 -25.06 6.44
N GLY A 489 -10.40 -24.44 6.65
CA GLY A 489 -9.96 -23.31 5.82
C GLY A 489 -9.87 -23.65 4.33
N SER A 490 -9.47 -24.88 4.01
CA SER A 490 -9.42 -25.39 2.63
C SER A 490 -10.79 -25.55 1.95
N GLU A 491 -11.88 -25.59 2.72
CA GLU A 491 -13.23 -25.79 2.20
C GLU A 491 -14.00 -24.46 2.13
N ILE A 492 -13.83 -23.58 3.13
CA ILE A 492 -14.63 -22.34 3.23
C ILE A 492 -13.83 -21.04 3.19
N GLY A 493 -12.49 -21.10 3.26
CA GLY A 493 -11.65 -19.91 3.36
C GLY A 493 -11.75 -19.00 2.14
N ASP A 494 -11.76 -19.57 0.93
CA ASP A 494 -11.88 -18.79 -0.31
C ASP A 494 -13.26 -18.15 -0.44
N PHE A 495 -14.34 -18.85 -0.06
CA PHE A 495 -15.69 -18.27 -0.06
C PHE A 495 -15.81 -17.03 0.84
N LEU A 496 -15.09 -17.01 1.97
CA LEU A 496 -15.10 -15.88 2.89
C LEU A 496 -14.18 -14.74 2.42
N THR A 497 -12.93 -15.07 2.05
CA THR A 497 -11.91 -14.06 1.72
C THR A 497 -12.13 -13.37 0.37
N MET A 498 -12.91 -13.98 -0.52
CA MET A 498 -13.29 -13.39 -1.81
C MET A 498 -14.74 -12.86 -1.83
N HIS A 499 -15.44 -12.85 -0.69
CA HIS A 499 -16.83 -12.44 -0.64
C HIS A 499 -16.96 -10.92 -0.86
N PRO A 500 -17.82 -10.45 -1.78
CA PRO A 500 -17.96 -9.01 -2.09
C PRO A 500 -18.48 -8.16 -0.92
N GLY A 501 -19.11 -8.81 0.07
CA GLY A 501 -19.59 -8.16 1.29
C GLY A 501 -18.53 -8.02 2.39
N VAL A 502 -17.28 -8.46 2.20
CA VAL A 502 -16.19 -8.27 3.17
C VAL A 502 -15.40 -7.02 2.82
N ASN A 503 -15.32 -6.07 3.76
CA ASN A 503 -14.72 -4.76 3.56
C ASN A 503 -13.33 -4.59 4.19
N CYS A 504 -12.89 -5.56 4.99
CA CYS A 504 -11.55 -5.64 5.54
C CYS A 504 -11.26 -7.08 5.98
N ILE A 505 -10.03 -7.56 5.79
CA ILE A 505 -9.58 -8.85 6.31
C ILE A 505 -8.47 -8.60 7.33
N SER A 506 -8.68 -9.07 8.55
CA SER A 506 -7.61 -9.15 9.56
C SER A 506 -7.25 -10.61 9.77
N PHE A 507 -6.03 -10.97 9.37
CA PHE A 507 -5.56 -12.36 9.39
C PHE A 507 -4.27 -12.45 10.21
N THR A 508 -4.17 -13.52 11.01
CA THR A 508 -2.90 -13.94 11.60
C THR A 508 -2.64 -15.42 11.30
N GLY A 509 -1.45 -15.75 10.81
CA GLY A 509 -1.09 -17.12 10.45
C GLY A 509 0.24 -17.24 9.69
N GLY A 510 0.40 -18.28 8.87
CA GLY A 510 1.59 -18.48 8.03
C GLY A 510 1.34 -18.15 6.55
N ASP A 511 1.89 -18.97 5.66
CA ASP A 511 1.82 -18.83 4.19
C ASP A 511 0.40 -18.70 3.62
N THR A 512 -0.62 -19.16 4.35
CA THR A 512 -2.03 -18.92 3.99
C THR A 512 -2.32 -17.43 3.83
N GLY A 513 -1.70 -16.55 4.61
CA GLY A 513 -1.84 -15.10 4.46
C GLY A 513 -1.35 -14.59 3.10
N ILE A 514 -0.25 -15.15 2.59
CA ILE A 514 0.27 -14.84 1.26
C ILE A 514 -0.74 -15.27 0.19
N ALA A 515 -1.34 -16.45 0.32
CA ALA A 515 -2.39 -16.90 -0.60
C ALA A 515 -3.64 -16.01 -0.56
N ILE A 516 -4.07 -15.58 0.63
CA ILE A 516 -5.19 -14.65 0.80
C ILE A 516 -4.88 -13.31 0.13
N SER A 517 -3.66 -12.77 0.30
CA SER A 517 -3.28 -11.47 -0.27
C SER A 517 -3.43 -11.41 -1.80
N LYS A 518 -3.16 -12.54 -2.49
CA LYS A 518 -3.32 -12.65 -3.95
C LYS A 518 -4.78 -12.77 -4.40
N LYS A 519 -5.69 -13.18 -3.51
CA LYS A 519 -7.11 -13.41 -3.83
C LYS A 519 -8.02 -12.26 -3.40
N ALA A 520 -7.66 -11.53 -2.34
CA ALA A 520 -8.48 -10.51 -1.72
C ALA A 520 -8.76 -9.29 -2.62
N GLY A 521 -7.94 -9.05 -3.65
CA GLY A 521 -8.13 -7.93 -4.57
C GLY A 521 -7.99 -6.58 -3.85
N MET A 522 -9.04 -5.75 -3.89
CA MET A 522 -9.05 -4.41 -3.30
C MET A 522 -9.42 -4.38 -1.82
N THR A 523 -9.81 -5.51 -1.23
CA THR A 523 -10.18 -5.56 0.19
C THR A 523 -8.96 -5.23 1.05
N PRO A 524 -9.01 -4.18 1.89
CA PRO A 524 -7.93 -3.84 2.82
C PRO A 524 -7.49 -5.05 3.67
N LEU A 525 -6.18 -5.22 3.80
CA LEU A 525 -5.56 -6.36 4.50
C LEU A 525 -4.76 -5.87 5.71
N GLN A 526 -5.07 -6.45 6.88
CA GLN A 526 -4.23 -6.37 8.07
C GLN A 526 -3.66 -7.77 8.32
N MET A 527 -2.42 -7.99 7.89
CA MET A 527 -1.78 -9.31 7.96
C MET A 527 -0.70 -9.28 9.03
N GLU A 528 -0.69 -10.27 9.90
CA GLU A 528 0.43 -10.54 10.81
C GLU A 528 0.80 -12.00 10.67
N LEU A 529 1.93 -12.24 10.00
CA LEU A 529 2.37 -13.55 9.58
C LEU A 529 3.59 -14.02 10.39
N GLY A 530 4.06 -15.23 10.09
CA GLY A 530 5.18 -15.88 10.77
C GLY A 530 6.46 -15.05 10.85
N GLY A 531 7.39 -15.55 11.68
CA GLY A 531 8.63 -14.87 12.01
C GLY A 531 9.84 -15.82 11.91
N LYS A 532 11.04 -15.25 11.78
CA LYS A 532 12.30 -15.98 11.99
C LYS A 532 13.14 -15.17 12.96
N ASP A 533 12.54 -14.86 14.11
CA ASP A 533 13.04 -13.84 15.02
C ASP A 533 14.45 -14.22 15.51
N ALA A 534 15.41 -13.38 15.15
CA ALA A 534 16.81 -13.57 15.47
C ALA A 534 17.16 -12.93 16.82
N CYS A 535 17.95 -13.64 17.62
CA CYS A 535 18.54 -13.15 18.86
C CYS A 535 20.04 -12.96 18.64
N ILE A 536 20.51 -11.71 18.55
CA ILE A 536 21.92 -11.36 18.39
C ILE A 536 22.55 -11.14 19.77
N ILE A 537 23.68 -11.80 20.05
CA ILE A 537 24.37 -11.73 21.35
C ILE A 537 25.81 -11.29 21.15
N LEU A 538 26.17 -10.15 21.73
CA LEU A 538 27.51 -9.59 21.70
C LEU A 538 28.36 -10.12 22.87
N GLU A 539 29.66 -9.90 22.78
CA GLU A 539 30.67 -10.42 23.73
C GLU A 539 30.49 -9.86 25.15
N ASP A 540 29.94 -8.65 25.27
CA ASP A 540 29.74 -7.96 26.55
C ASP A 540 28.38 -8.27 27.22
N ALA A 541 27.56 -9.11 26.58
CA ALA A 541 26.24 -9.47 27.07
C ALA A 541 26.30 -10.23 28.40
N ASP A 542 25.29 -10.03 29.25
CA ASP A 542 25.07 -10.85 30.43
C ASP A 542 24.54 -12.23 30.01
N LEU A 543 25.41 -13.24 29.95
CA LEU A 543 25.06 -14.56 29.44
C LEU A 543 24.04 -15.31 30.30
N ASP A 544 23.91 -15.00 31.59
CA ASP A 544 22.89 -15.61 32.45
C ASP A 544 21.50 -15.03 32.16
N LEU A 545 21.43 -13.70 31.96
CA LEU A 545 20.23 -13.02 31.48
C LEU A 545 19.84 -13.50 30.08
N VAL A 546 20.81 -13.60 29.16
CA VAL A 546 20.61 -14.11 27.80
C VAL A 546 20.04 -15.52 27.85
N ALA A 547 20.68 -16.44 28.58
CA ALA A 547 20.24 -17.83 28.64
C ALA A 547 18.82 -17.95 29.23
N ALA A 548 18.47 -17.15 30.24
CA ALA A 548 17.10 -17.11 30.77
C ALA A 548 16.08 -16.62 29.73
N ASN A 549 16.43 -15.59 28.96
CA ASN A 549 15.57 -15.05 27.90
C ASN A 549 15.45 -16.00 26.71
N ILE A 550 16.51 -16.72 26.34
CA ILE A 550 16.46 -17.75 25.30
C ILE A 550 15.47 -18.85 25.68
N ILE A 551 15.45 -19.30 26.94
CA ILE A 551 14.49 -20.32 27.39
C ILE A 551 13.05 -19.80 27.30
N LYS A 552 12.78 -18.62 27.89
CA LYS A 552 11.47 -17.97 27.86
C LYS A 552 11.00 -17.63 26.44
N GLY A 553 11.94 -17.24 25.58
CA GLY A 553 11.67 -16.77 24.22
C GLY A 553 11.53 -17.90 23.21
N GLY A 554 12.37 -18.95 23.31
CA GLY A 554 12.45 -20.02 22.32
C GLY A 554 11.60 -21.25 22.65
N PHE A 555 11.38 -21.57 23.93
CA PHE A 555 10.78 -22.84 24.34
C PHE A 555 9.38 -22.72 24.95
N SER A 556 8.97 -21.55 25.46
CA SER A 556 7.60 -21.36 25.96
C SER A 556 6.54 -21.65 24.89
N TYR A 557 5.41 -22.24 25.29
CA TYR A 557 4.36 -22.77 24.38
C TYR A 557 4.93 -23.77 23.37
N SER A 558 5.93 -24.56 23.78
CA SER A 558 6.65 -25.50 22.90
C SER A 558 7.22 -24.84 21.64
N GLY A 559 7.61 -23.56 21.71
CA GLY A 559 8.10 -22.79 20.56
C GLY A 559 7.04 -22.42 19.51
N GLN A 560 5.75 -22.69 19.78
CA GLN A 560 4.61 -22.40 18.89
C GLN A 560 4.11 -20.95 19.00
N ARG A 561 5.04 -20.00 18.96
CA ARG A 561 4.77 -18.55 18.98
C ARG A 561 5.37 -17.90 17.75
N CYS A 562 4.65 -16.99 17.10
CA CYS A 562 5.19 -16.17 16.01
C CYS A 562 6.35 -15.30 16.48
N THR A 563 6.31 -14.85 17.74
CA THR A 563 7.35 -14.04 18.41
C THR A 563 8.38 -14.87 19.17
N ALA A 564 8.50 -16.19 18.93
CA ALA A 564 9.52 -16.97 19.63
C ALA A 564 10.90 -16.74 19.00
N VAL A 565 11.96 -16.85 19.79
CA VAL A 565 13.34 -16.85 19.25
C VAL A 565 13.48 -18.08 18.36
N LYS A 566 13.78 -17.89 17.07
CA LYS A 566 13.90 -18.98 16.08
C LYS A 566 15.32 -19.25 15.63
N VAL A 567 16.24 -18.34 15.95
CA VAL A 567 17.67 -18.50 15.70
C VAL A 567 18.46 -17.63 16.68
N VAL A 568 19.50 -18.22 17.26
CA VAL A 568 20.47 -17.54 18.12
C VAL A 568 21.71 -17.25 17.27
N LEU A 569 22.11 -15.98 17.19
CA LEU A 569 23.30 -15.49 16.48
C LEU A 569 24.28 -14.96 17.53
N VAL A 570 25.27 -15.76 17.89
CA VAL A 570 26.16 -15.46 19.03
C VAL A 570 27.59 -15.24 18.57
N MET A 571 28.26 -14.22 19.10
CA MET A 571 29.69 -13.99 18.84
C MET A 571 30.52 -15.21 19.27
N GLU A 572 31.42 -15.66 18.39
CA GLU A 572 32.21 -16.89 18.59
C GLU A 572 32.89 -16.95 19.97
N SER A 573 33.41 -15.82 20.45
CA SER A 573 34.15 -15.72 21.72
C SER A 573 33.32 -16.05 22.97
N VAL A 574 31.98 -16.00 22.90
CA VAL A 574 31.07 -16.30 24.01
C VAL A 574 30.11 -17.46 23.71
N ALA A 575 30.20 -18.06 22.53
CA ALA A 575 29.28 -19.10 22.06
C ALA A 575 29.28 -20.34 22.96
N ASP A 576 30.45 -20.91 23.27
CA ASP A 576 30.58 -22.11 24.12
C ASP A 576 29.95 -21.91 25.50
N SER A 577 30.24 -20.76 26.12
CA SER A 577 29.71 -20.43 27.46
C SER A 577 28.19 -20.27 27.43
N LEU A 578 27.65 -19.63 26.39
CA LEU A 578 26.21 -19.49 26.23
C LEU A 578 25.52 -20.84 25.99
N VAL A 579 26.06 -21.66 25.11
CA VAL A 579 25.49 -22.97 24.76
C VAL A 579 25.39 -23.86 26.00
N GLU A 580 26.44 -23.93 26.82
CA GLU A 580 26.40 -24.73 28.06
C GLU A 580 25.37 -24.18 29.07
N LYS A 581 25.25 -22.86 29.23
CA LYS A 581 24.22 -22.24 30.08
C LYS A 581 22.80 -22.54 29.60
N VAL A 582 22.55 -22.45 28.29
CA VAL A 582 21.23 -22.74 27.71
C VAL A 582 20.91 -24.23 27.83
N LYS A 583 21.86 -25.10 27.49
CA LYS A 583 21.73 -26.57 27.63
C LYS A 583 21.37 -26.99 29.06
N ALA A 584 22.04 -26.41 30.07
CA ALA A 584 21.75 -26.69 31.47
C ALA A 584 20.33 -26.25 31.89
N LYS A 585 19.77 -25.20 31.25
CA LYS A 585 18.38 -24.78 31.50
C LYS A 585 17.37 -25.60 30.70
N VAL A 586 17.69 -26.00 29.46
CA VAL A 586 16.85 -26.89 28.65
C VAL A 586 16.62 -28.22 29.37
N ALA A 587 17.65 -28.77 30.01
CA ALA A 587 17.56 -30.02 30.78
C ALA A 587 16.60 -29.95 32.00
N LYS A 588 16.16 -28.75 32.40
CA LYS A 588 15.22 -28.55 33.51
C LYS A 588 13.77 -28.40 33.05
N LEU A 589 13.52 -28.30 31.74
CA LEU A 589 12.17 -28.19 31.20
C LEU A 589 11.42 -29.51 31.37
N THR A 590 10.21 -29.43 31.93
CA THR A 590 9.28 -30.54 32.03
C THR A 590 8.61 -30.80 30.68
N VAL A 591 8.40 -32.07 30.33
CA VAL A 591 7.86 -32.48 29.03
C VAL A 591 6.72 -33.46 29.26
N GLY A 592 5.53 -33.16 28.73
CA GLY A 592 4.35 -33.96 28.99
C GLY A 592 3.04 -33.32 28.54
N PRO A 593 1.90 -33.80 29.06
CA PRO A 593 0.58 -33.29 28.70
C PRO A 593 0.35 -31.88 29.30
N PRO A 594 -0.43 -31.02 28.63
CA PRO A 594 -0.73 -29.66 29.14
C PRO A 594 -1.52 -29.65 30.44
N GLU A 595 -2.24 -30.72 30.76
CA GLU A 595 -3.00 -30.88 32.01
C GLU A 595 -2.10 -30.92 33.26
N ASP A 596 -0.83 -31.30 33.08
CA ASP A 596 0.17 -31.39 34.14
C ASP A 596 1.04 -30.12 34.25
N ASP A 597 0.68 -29.05 33.53
CA ASP A 597 1.41 -27.77 33.46
C ASP A 597 2.88 -27.94 33.02
N CYS A 598 3.14 -28.91 32.13
CA CYS A 598 4.47 -29.15 31.59
C CYS A 598 4.95 -27.96 30.73
N ASP A 599 6.23 -27.61 30.83
CA ASP A 599 6.85 -26.52 30.06
C ASP A 599 6.76 -26.76 28.54
N ILE A 600 6.93 -28.02 28.13
CA ILE A 600 6.85 -28.49 26.75
C ILE A 600 5.70 -29.49 26.62
N THR A 601 4.76 -29.12 25.75
CA THR A 601 3.55 -29.88 25.41
C THR A 601 3.53 -30.21 23.91
N PRO A 602 2.63 -31.10 23.44
CA PRO A 602 2.60 -31.50 22.03
C PRO A 602 2.42 -30.32 21.06
N VAL A 603 3.07 -30.40 19.89
CA VAL A 603 2.78 -29.47 18.80
C VAL A 603 1.42 -29.76 18.16
N VAL A 604 0.84 -28.76 17.49
CA VAL A 604 -0.58 -28.74 17.09
C VAL A 604 -1.04 -29.95 16.27
N THR A 605 -0.20 -30.49 15.39
CA THR A 605 -0.51 -31.64 14.53
C THR A 605 0.71 -32.51 14.27
N GLU A 606 0.46 -33.73 13.82
CA GLU A 606 1.51 -34.66 13.40
C GLU A 606 2.25 -34.17 12.16
N SER A 607 1.55 -33.49 11.25
CA SER A 607 2.18 -32.84 10.10
C SER A 607 3.17 -31.75 10.54
N SER A 608 2.85 -30.95 11.55
CA SER A 608 3.80 -29.98 12.13
C SER A 608 5.00 -30.68 12.74
N ALA A 609 4.78 -31.77 13.49
CA ALA A 609 5.86 -32.54 14.08
C ALA A 609 6.77 -33.19 13.01
N ASN A 610 6.20 -33.71 11.92
CA ASN A 610 6.94 -34.24 10.77
C ASN A 610 7.79 -33.17 10.08
N PHE A 611 7.26 -31.95 9.94
CA PHE A 611 8.01 -30.84 9.37
C PHE A 611 9.21 -30.45 10.24
N ILE A 612 8.99 -30.31 11.56
CA ILE A 612 10.06 -30.01 12.53
C ILE A 612 11.14 -31.09 12.49
N GLU A 613 10.75 -32.37 12.52
CA GLU A 613 11.68 -33.49 12.44
C GLU A 613 12.50 -33.45 11.14
N GLY A 614 11.88 -33.12 10.02
CA GLY A 614 12.59 -32.95 8.75
C GLY A 614 13.68 -31.88 8.81
N LEU A 615 13.45 -30.77 9.52
CA LEU A 615 14.46 -29.73 9.74
C LEU A 615 15.59 -30.21 10.66
N VAL A 616 15.25 -30.93 11.72
CA VAL A 616 16.21 -31.53 12.66
C VAL A 616 17.13 -32.52 11.94
N MET A 617 16.56 -33.40 11.12
CA MET A 617 17.31 -34.42 10.40
C MET A 617 18.20 -33.83 9.30
N ASP A 618 17.74 -32.78 8.59
CA ASP A 618 18.60 -32.02 7.66
C ASP A 618 19.82 -31.42 8.38
N ALA A 619 19.61 -30.81 9.54
CA ALA A 619 20.68 -30.25 10.36
C ALA A 619 21.66 -31.35 10.83
N LYS A 620 21.15 -32.50 11.27
CA LYS A 620 21.97 -33.67 11.65
C LYS A 620 22.84 -34.16 10.50
N GLN A 621 22.25 -34.34 9.32
CA GLN A 621 22.96 -34.79 8.13
C GLN A 621 24.07 -33.82 7.70
N LYS A 622 23.85 -32.52 7.90
CA LYS A 622 24.81 -31.46 7.60
C LYS A 622 25.82 -31.18 8.72
N GLY A 623 25.78 -31.95 9.81
CA GLY A 623 26.78 -31.89 10.88
C GLY A 623 26.51 -30.86 11.98
N ALA A 624 25.26 -30.45 12.19
CA ALA A 624 24.90 -29.70 13.39
C ALA A 624 25.17 -30.53 14.65
N THR A 625 25.56 -29.86 15.74
CA THR A 625 25.83 -30.48 17.03
C THR A 625 24.56 -30.51 17.87
N PHE A 626 24.14 -31.71 18.28
CA PHE A 626 22.96 -31.90 19.12
C PHE A 626 23.36 -31.78 20.59
N CYS A 627 22.85 -30.77 21.29
CA CYS A 627 23.16 -30.57 22.71
C CYS A 627 22.37 -31.50 23.63
N GLN A 628 21.29 -32.10 23.13
CA GLN A 628 20.48 -33.14 23.76
C GLN A 628 20.22 -34.26 22.76
N GLU A 629 19.86 -35.45 23.24
CA GLU A 629 19.34 -36.50 22.36
C GLU A 629 18.01 -36.05 21.75
N TYR A 630 17.85 -36.20 20.44
CA TYR A 630 16.57 -35.93 19.80
C TYR A 630 15.58 -37.04 20.11
N LYS A 631 14.44 -36.65 20.70
CA LYS A 631 13.35 -37.56 21.05
C LYS A 631 12.01 -36.98 20.59
N ARG A 632 11.16 -37.85 20.05
CA ARG A 632 9.79 -37.54 19.61
C ARG A 632 8.85 -38.71 19.90
N GLU A 633 7.64 -38.41 20.37
CA GLU A 633 6.54 -39.37 20.55
C GLU A 633 5.24 -38.76 19.98
N GLY A 634 4.78 -39.23 18.82
CA GLY A 634 3.64 -38.63 18.12
C GLY A 634 3.90 -37.15 17.80
N ASN A 635 3.14 -36.24 18.43
CA ASN A 635 3.32 -34.79 18.26
C ASN A 635 4.11 -34.15 19.42
N LEU A 636 4.54 -34.94 20.41
CA LEU A 636 5.38 -34.45 21.50
C LEU A 636 6.84 -34.51 21.06
N ILE A 637 7.50 -33.36 21.00
CA ILE A 637 8.91 -33.24 20.64
C ILE A 637 9.66 -32.70 21.86
N TRP A 638 10.72 -33.39 22.27
CA TRP A 638 11.54 -32.95 23.39
C TRP A 638 12.35 -31.70 23.00
N PRO A 639 12.60 -30.78 23.94
CA PRO A 639 13.31 -29.54 23.63
C PRO A 639 14.73 -29.85 23.17
N LEU A 640 15.12 -29.27 22.03
CA LEU A 640 16.40 -29.53 21.38
C LEU A 640 17.12 -28.22 21.06
N LEU A 641 18.34 -28.08 21.57
CA LEU A 641 19.28 -27.05 21.18
C LEU A 641 20.27 -27.64 20.16
N LEU A 642 20.45 -26.94 19.03
CA LEU A 642 21.39 -27.31 17.98
C LEU A 642 22.49 -26.25 17.89
N ASP A 643 23.74 -26.64 18.08
CA ASP A 643 24.91 -25.77 17.93
C ASP A 643 25.64 -26.07 16.62
N ASN A 644 26.57 -25.19 16.22
CA ASN A 644 27.30 -25.25 14.96
C ASN A 644 26.37 -25.31 13.74
N VAL A 645 25.23 -24.63 13.82
CA VAL A 645 24.28 -24.52 12.70
C VAL A 645 24.86 -23.55 11.68
N ARG A 646 24.89 -23.98 10.42
CA ARG A 646 25.40 -23.17 9.30
C ARG A 646 24.27 -22.63 8.42
N PRO A 647 24.49 -21.54 7.67
CA PRO A 647 23.48 -20.95 6.80
C PRO A 647 22.89 -21.86 5.72
N ASP A 648 23.58 -22.95 5.33
CA ASP A 648 23.13 -23.96 4.36
C ASP A 648 22.15 -25.00 4.95
N MET A 649 22.00 -25.03 6.27
CA MET A 649 21.04 -25.90 6.95
C MET A 649 19.64 -25.28 6.91
N ARG A 650 18.62 -26.09 6.60
CA ARG A 650 17.23 -25.60 6.47
C ARG A 650 16.76 -24.93 7.74
N ILE A 651 17.09 -25.48 8.91
CA ILE A 651 16.68 -24.93 10.21
C ILE A 651 17.25 -23.52 10.48
N ALA A 652 18.30 -23.09 9.78
CA ALA A 652 18.82 -21.73 9.88
C ALA A 652 17.93 -20.68 9.18
N ARG A 653 17.11 -21.10 8.22
CA ARG A 653 16.30 -20.23 7.34
C ARG A 653 14.79 -20.47 7.47
N GLU A 654 14.37 -21.73 7.59
CA GLU A 654 12.98 -22.12 7.75
C GLU A 654 12.56 -22.05 9.23
N GLU A 655 11.37 -21.52 9.51
CA GLU A 655 10.83 -21.42 10.87
C GLU A 655 10.33 -22.81 11.33
N PRO A 656 10.91 -23.42 12.40
CA PRO A 656 10.45 -24.73 12.86
C PRO A 656 9.05 -24.67 13.51
N PHE A 657 8.69 -23.56 14.17
CA PHE A 657 7.45 -23.43 14.96
C PHE A 657 7.26 -24.58 15.97
N GLY A 658 8.33 -24.95 16.66
CA GLY A 658 8.39 -26.04 17.63
C GLY A 658 9.55 -25.86 18.62
N PRO A 659 9.75 -26.80 19.55
CA PRO A 659 10.71 -26.65 20.65
C PRO A 659 12.13 -27.01 20.21
N VAL A 660 12.57 -26.48 19.06
CA VAL A 660 13.91 -26.70 18.50
C VAL A 660 14.55 -25.35 18.20
N LEU A 661 15.76 -25.13 18.72
CA LEU A 661 16.44 -23.85 18.63
C LEU A 661 17.85 -23.99 18.04
N PRO A 662 18.11 -23.42 16.84
CA PRO A 662 19.44 -23.38 16.25
C PRO A 662 20.29 -22.22 16.80
N VAL A 663 21.58 -22.51 17.02
CA VAL A 663 22.64 -21.56 17.36
C VAL A 663 23.62 -21.50 16.19
N VAL A 664 23.72 -20.31 15.61
CA VAL A 664 24.71 -19.95 14.59
C VAL A 664 25.76 -19.08 15.26
N ARG A 665 27.02 -19.46 15.11
CA ARG A 665 28.14 -18.67 15.62
C ARG A 665 28.57 -17.67 14.56
N ILE A 666 28.76 -16.42 14.96
CA ILE A 666 29.10 -15.30 14.07
C ILE A 666 30.43 -14.67 14.50
N ASN A 667 31.17 -14.14 13.54
CA ASN A 667 32.46 -13.50 13.75
C ASN A 667 32.36 -11.96 13.79
N SER A 668 31.19 -11.43 13.43
CA SER A 668 30.91 -10.00 13.43
C SER A 668 29.42 -9.71 13.58
N VAL A 669 29.09 -8.52 14.07
CA VAL A 669 27.71 -8.04 14.16
C VAL A 669 27.10 -7.91 12.77
N GLU A 670 27.88 -7.49 11.78
CA GLU A 670 27.48 -7.35 10.38
C GLU A 670 27.03 -8.69 9.78
N GLU A 671 27.73 -9.79 10.09
CA GLU A 671 27.33 -11.15 9.70
C GLU A 671 25.97 -11.52 10.31
N GLY A 672 25.75 -11.21 11.59
CA GLY A 672 24.47 -11.44 12.26
C GLY A 672 23.32 -10.64 11.64
N ILE A 673 23.55 -9.36 11.35
CA ILE A 673 22.57 -8.49 10.66
C ILE A 673 22.27 -9.03 9.27
N HIS A 674 23.31 -9.44 8.51
CA HIS A 674 23.13 -10.02 7.18
C HIS A 674 22.29 -11.30 7.23
N HIS A 675 22.53 -12.18 8.21
CA HIS A 675 21.74 -13.38 8.40
C HIS A 675 20.26 -13.08 8.67
N CYS A 676 19.99 -12.11 9.57
CA CYS A 676 18.64 -11.66 9.89
C CYS A 676 17.93 -11.07 8.66
N ASN A 677 18.58 -10.15 7.96
CA ASN A 677 17.98 -9.42 6.84
C ASN A 677 17.83 -10.28 5.57
N ALA A 678 18.56 -11.38 5.45
CA ALA A 678 18.37 -12.35 4.37
C ALA A 678 17.06 -13.16 4.49
N SER A 679 16.39 -13.13 5.64
CA SER A 679 15.06 -13.70 5.82
C SER A 679 14.00 -12.88 5.07
N ASN A 680 13.01 -13.56 4.48
CA ASN A 680 11.79 -12.93 3.99
C ASN A 680 10.85 -12.53 5.13
N PHE A 681 11.08 -13.04 6.34
CA PHE A 681 10.35 -12.65 7.54
C PHE A 681 11.04 -11.45 8.22
N GLY A 682 10.24 -10.56 8.78
CA GLY A 682 10.68 -9.37 9.49
C GLY A 682 9.72 -8.99 10.62
N LEU A 683 9.31 -9.98 11.44
CA LEU A 683 8.36 -9.76 12.54
C LEU A 683 9.04 -9.08 13.74
N GLN A 684 9.83 -9.83 14.52
CA GLN A 684 10.62 -9.27 15.61
C GLN A 684 12.07 -9.75 15.58
N GLY A 685 12.88 -9.18 16.46
CA GLY A 685 14.21 -9.65 16.78
C GLY A 685 14.61 -9.16 18.17
N CYS A 686 15.81 -9.54 18.61
CA CYS A 686 16.39 -8.98 19.81
C CYS A 686 17.90 -8.92 19.76
N VAL A 687 18.46 -8.03 20.58
CA VAL A 687 19.91 -7.85 20.75
C VAL A 687 20.25 -7.82 22.23
N PHE A 688 21.33 -8.51 22.61
CA PHE A 688 21.87 -8.49 23.96
C PHE A 688 23.29 -7.90 23.96
N THR A 689 23.46 -6.82 24.72
CA THR A 689 24.72 -6.09 24.92
C THR A 689 24.58 -5.12 26.10
N ARG A 690 25.69 -4.78 26.75
CA ARG A 690 25.71 -3.71 27.76
C ARG A 690 25.89 -2.33 27.14
N ASP A 691 26.30 -2.26 25.87
CA ASP A 691 26.47 -1.02 25.12
C ASP A 691 25.18 -0.61 24.41
N ILE A 692 24.49 0.40 24.96
CA ILE A 692 23.26 0.94 24.37
C ILE A 692 23.46 1.51 22.97
N ASN A 693 24.64 2.06 22.66
CA ASN A 693 24.91 2.61 21.33
C ASN A 693 24.93 1.48 20.29
N LYS A 694 25.61 0.37 20.61
CA LYS A 694 25.59 -0.83 19.75
C LYS A 694 24.18 -1.38 19.61
N ALA A 695 23.42 -1.46 20.71
CA ALA A 695 22.05 -1.97 20.68
C ALA A 695 21.15 -1.17 19.72
N ILE A 696 21.21 0.16 19.78
CA ILE A 696 20.42 1.03 18.90
C ILE A 696 20.90 0.93 17.45
N LEU A 697 22.22 0.94 17.19
CA LEU A 697 22.76 0.79 15.84
C LEU A 697 22.37 -0.56 15.20
N ILE A 698 22.38 -1.63 15.98
CA ILE A 698 21.94 -2.96 15.53
C ILE A 698 20.44 -2.96 15.27
N SER A 699 19.64 -2.40 16.18
CA SER A 699 18.19 -2.27 16.04
C SER A 699 17.81 -1.57 14.74
N ASP A 700 18.45 -0.44 14.42
CA ASP A 700 18.20 0.33 13.19
C ASP A 700 18.64 -0.43 11.92
N ALA A 701 19.63 -1.31 12.03
CA ALA A 701 20.14 -2.09 10.90
C ALA A 701 19.34 -3.38 10.63
N MET A 702 18.59 -3.88 11.61
CA MET A 702 17.72 -5.05 11.46
C MET A 702 16.43 -4.69 10.71
N GLU A 703 16.16 -5.39 9.61
CA GLU A 703 14.95 -5.24 8.80
C GLU A 703 13.76 -6.00 9.43
N THR A 704 13.44 -5.70 10.69
CA THR A 704 12.36 -6.31 11.47
C THR A 704 11.44 -5.25 12.09
N GLY A 705 10.17 -5.59 12.32
CA GLY A 705 9.18 -4.65 12.81
C GLY A 705 9.37 -4.22 14.27
N THR A 706 10.00 -5.05 15.11
CA THR A 706 10.31 -4.70 16.49
C THR A 706 11.59 -5.40 16.95
N VAL A 707 12.53 -4.63 17.51
CA VAL A 707 13.74 -5.18 18.15
C VAL A 707 13.66 -4.96 19.65
N GLN A 708 13.76 -6.05 20.42
CA GLN A 708 13.88 -5.98 21.88
C GLN A 708 15.35 -5.85 22.28
N ILE A 709 15.67 -4.87 23.12
CA ILE A 709 17.01 -4.71 23.68
C ILE A 709 17.05 -5.39 25.04
N ASN A 710 17.99 -6.33 25.22
CA ASN A 710 18.20 -7.08 26.47
C ASN A 710 16.97 -7.84 26.99
N SER A 711 16.08 -8.26 26.07
CA SER A 711 14.92 -9.10 26.36
C SER A 711 14.62 -9.98 25.14
N ALA A 712 14.03 -11.16 25.36
CA ALA A 712 13.49 -11.96 24.26
C ALA A 712 12.32 -11.24 23.55
N PRO A 713 12.04 -11.56 22.27
CA PRO A 713 10.86 -11.08 21.57
C PRO A 713 9.57 -11.53 22.28
N ALA A 714 8.57 -10.67 22.21
CA ALA A 714 7.33 -10.83 22.92
C ALA A 714 6.23 -9.98 22.28
N ARG A 715 4.99 -10.44 22.47
CA ARG A 715 3.84 -9.55 22.38
C ARG A 715 3.95 -8.60 23.59
N GLY A 716 4.45 -7.39 23.35
CA GLY A 716 4.61 -6.35 24.38
C GLY A 716 3.27 -5.97 25.01
N PRO A 717 3.23 -4.98 25.92
CA PRO A 717 1.96 -4.38 26.33
C PRO A 717 1.09 -4.10 25.09
N ASP A 718 -0.21 -4.45 25.10
CA ASP A 718 -1.03 -4.49 23.89
C ASP A 718 -1.23 -3.10 23.22
N HIS A 719 -0.96 -2.02 23.96
CA HIS A 719 -0.97 -0.65 23.41
C HIS A 719 0.30 -0.30 22.64
N PHE A 720 1.38 -1.08 22.76
CA PHE A 720 2.54 -0.92 21.90
C PHE A 720 2.18 -1.40 20.48
N PRO A 721 2.63 -0.70 19.43
CA PRO A 721 2.40 -1.14 18.06
C PRO A 721 3.05 -2.51 17.82
N PHE A 722 2.34 -3.37 17.09
CA PHE A 722 2.83 -4.68 16.69
C PHE A 722 3.00 -4.68 15.17
N GLN A 723 4.25 -4.78 14.72
CA GLN A 723 4.66 -4.54 13.33
C GLN A 723 5.25 -5.81 12.74
N GLY A 724 4.90 -6.11 11.49
CA GLY A 724 5.60 -7.08 10.65
C GLY A 724 6.06 -6.39 9.37
N LEU A 725 7.31 -6.60 8.99
CA LEU A 725 7.87 -6.15 7.71
C LEU A 725 8.01 -7.33 6.74
N LYS A 726 8.20 -7.04 5.45
CA LYS A 726 8.36 -8.05 4.39
C LYS A 726 7.16 -9.00 4.35
N ASP A 727 7.39 -10.32 4.28
CA ASP A 727 6.31 -11.30 4.29
C ASP A 727 5.70 -11.51 5.69
N SER A 728 6.24 -10.89 6.75
CA SER A 728 5.66 -10.98 8.10
C SER A 728 4.42 -10.10 8.32
N GLY A 729 4.08 -9.19 7.41
CA GLY A 729 2.83 -8.45 7.59
C GLY A 729 2.51 -7.38 6.55
N ILE A 730 1.23 -7.00 6.53
CA ILE A 730 0.70 -5.81 5.84
C ILE A 730 -0.05 -4.99 6.89
N GLY A 731 0.28 -3.70 6.95
CA GLY A 731 -0.25 -2.82 7.99
C GLY A 731 0.36 -3.15 9.36
N SER A 732 -0.36 -2.84 10.42
CA SER A 732 0.11 -2.99 11.79
C SER A 732 -1.03 -3.37 12.71
N GLN A 733 -0.76 -4.27 13.66
CA GLN A 733 -1.64 -4.55 14.79
C GLN A 733 -1.24 -3.72 16.03
N GLY A 734 -2.00 -3.86 17.11
CA GLY A 734 -1.95 -3.01 18.30
C GLY A 734 -3.18 -2.12 18.37
N ILE A 735 -3.52 -1.63 19.56
CA ILE A 735 -4.83 -1.00 19.83
C ILE A 735 -5.13 0.15 18.86
N THR A 736 -4.25 1.17 18.79
CA THR A 736 -4.46 2.33 17.90
C THR A 736 -4.37 1.95 16.43
N ASN A 737 -3.41 1.11 16.06
CA ASN A 737 -3.14 0.74 14.67
C ASN A 737 -4.30 -0.07 14.07
N SER A 738 -4.85 -1.02 14.83
CA SER A 738 -6.00 -1.81 14.39
C SER A 738 -7.27 -0.96 14.26
N ILE A 739 -7.53 -0.02 15.18
CA ILE A 739 -8.66 0.91 15.05
C ILE A 739 -8.51 1.74 13.78
N ASN A 740 -7.32 2.34 13.56
CA ASN A 740 -7.07 3.16 12.38
C ASN A 740 -7.26 2.37 11.08
N MET A 741 -6.79 1.12 11.04
CA MET A 741 -6.97 0.24 9.89
C MET A 741 -8.45 -0.05 9.59
N MET A 742 -9.29 -0.04 10.62
CA MET A 742 -10.72 -0.35 10.53
C MET A 742 -11.61 0.92 10.44
N THR A 743 -10.99 2.07 10.15
CA THR A 743 -11.67 3.38 9.99
C THR A 743 -11.28 4.05 8.67
N LYS A 744 -12.08 5.04 8.25
CA LYS A 744 -11.81 5.90 7.10
C LYS A 744 -12.04 7.37 7.49
N VAL A 745 -11.23 8.25 6.91
CA VAL A 745 -11.43 9.70 7.04
C VAL A 745 -12.47 10.15 6.02
N LYS A 746 -13.53 10.80 6.49
CA LYS A 746 -14.49 11.53 5.66
C LYS A 746 -14.22 13.02 5.79
N SER A 747 -14.03 13.71 4.68
CA SER A 747 -13.85 15.16 4.67
C SER A 747 -15.11 15.85 4.15
N THR A 748 -15.60 16.85 4.89
CA THR A 748 -16.63 17.78 4.43
C THR A 748 -15.98 19.16 4.30
N VAL A 749 -16.00 19.72 3.08
CA VAL A 749 -15.38 21.01 2.78
C VAL A 749 -16.48 22.05 2.60
N ILE A 750 -16.41 23.11 3.41
CA ILE A 750 -17.29 24.28 3.28
C ILE A 750 -16.56 25.32 2.43
N ASN A 751 -17.14 25.69 1.30
CA ASN A 751 -16.62 26.77 0.46
C ASN A 751 -17.35 28.07 0.81
N LEU A 752 -16.62 29.06 1.30
CA LEU A 752 -17.16 30.38 1.60
C LEU A 752 -17.11 31.27 0.36
N PRO A 753 -18.10 32.16 0.16
CA PRO A 753 -18.11 33.08 -0.98
C PRO A 753 -17.06 34.20 -0.85
N SER A 754 -16.58 34.46 0.36
CA SER A 754 -15.57 35.48 0.68
C SER A 754 -14.64 35.00 1.81
N PRO A 755 -13.45 35.62 1.96
CA PRO A 755 -12.58 35.34 3.10
C PRO A 755 -13.30 35.62 4.42
N SER A 756 -13.22 34.68 5.38
CA SER A 756 -13.94 34.79 6.65
C SER A 756 -13.47 35.95 7.53
N TYR A 757 -12.19 36.32 7.44
CA TYR A 757 -11.56 37.34 8.28
C TYR A 757 -11.65 38.77 7.73
N THR A 758 -12.20 38.97 6.53
CA THR A 758 -12.43 40.33 5.97
C THR A 758 -13.79 40.91 6.36
N MET A 759 -14.56 40.21 7.19
CA MET A 759 -15.86 40.64 7.72
C MET A 759 -15.74 41.44 9.04
N GLY A 760 -14.60 42.13 9.23
CA GLY A 760 -14.32 43.03 10.35
C GLY A 760 -14.18 44.47 9.87
#